data_AF-A0A915IC76-F1
#
_entry.id   AF-A0A915IC76-F1
#
_cell.length_a   1.000
_cell.length_b   1.000
_cell.length_c   1.000
_cell.angle_alpha   90.00
_cell.angle_beta   90.00
_cell.angle_gamma   90.00
#
_symmetry.space_group_name_H-M   'P 1'
#
loop_
_entity.id
_entity.type
_entity.pdbx_description
1 polymer ?
#
loop_
_entity_poly.entity_id
_entity_poly.type
_entity_poly.pdbx_seq_one_letter_code
_entity_poly.pdbx_strand_id
1 'polypeptide(L)'
;NGVVSALIHNQSISSVPDYKAGANHVLDVIHQLLAQQRTLEQQWQQRRVKLHQRLALLLFQQDVAQVFDWLDKHGEMFLRKNTGVAKTLQRAKNLLKSQQNFDNVAKNTYSNAKKLLSAAQELAGTGVCHPQDIFQIEQRLSQRIANFEKRVNARRTLLNFSVLFHTHYKEIMLWFNEVDRLDAAILIVGDTAEDCERTYRQWLQSNDQTDDATNTAIQEGRQLVALMRQQCVMENTDNAESIAYIEQMMSEIDQRHTKLRDQFKSKELLFDLGKRFRAFEKDCASIIRQLDDWNNDMNVLIETAPVTQIEMLLQVHNDNASQVRNAISVTMHHAHELIQLIHASGSNLITTGEELVTNYIMRLADRIRDQERSVMNLSDRVRNRLEQMLDLAQLRALADHAQSLINTEEQMFVATFTIPSSLSEAEQLQSGHKQFQLAIEKTNEQICAFNCKAGVMCQKDERETAKVSNIVERVNSRWRRLIALTDERHKLLVSACTYYKTLIAVLPLLDSDEEDYIQSRDWCSLFSNADPHFLSSLPVTPRDGSSPLCFSTNNQLLSNGSPKCQDKVTFMSKLLSKHMDEKEKFLRSCTLAKKNSEIFLKYISRSLQQSLQRNIVYSIESMASKIKNDQEQLHHRENKILQLWTQKKRQLDQCQEFVLLEASAGRVLKWIQDEGETYLRTRPSEPTNKTHLDSLVEEHNKFVEAVKEQREKVRIFLELGDGMVHKDSEHTHSKDIHHWMTAVRQRYTDFSQRMDKYRVKLEMIGSDRKSQIVARDLTLDRRSDPSLDAKFKESKEVEDAKRKSAKRKEFIMAELLQTERTYIKDLELCISTYVTYESAVPSEVPGAIKGKKDAIFLNMEDIYKFHNEVFVKELEKYESIPEDVGHCFVIWAERLQELYVHYSLHNQTSVLLLKQNDNNLFFQKVQEKFGLAQPVQSYTIKPTQRICKYPLLLKELLSCCPETKEELK
;
A
#
# COMPACT_ATOMS: atom_id res chain seq x y z
N ASN A 1 -48.95 -163.18 29.42
CA ASN A 1 -50.16 -163.64 28.70
C ASN A 1 -49.85 -164.33 27.37
N GLY A 2 -48.79 -165.15 27.29
CA GLY A 2 -48.62 -166.08 26.20
C GLY A 2 -47.91 -167.30 26.75
N VAL A 3 -48.49 -168.49 26.55
CA VAL A 3 -47.93 -169.80 26.92
C VAL A 3 -48.05 -170.19 28.40
N VAL A 4 -49.28 -170.55 28.85
CA VAL A 4 -49.72 -171.73 29.65
C VAL A 4 -51.28 -171.62 29.78
N SER A 5 -52.11 -171.47 28.75
CA SER A 5 -52.34 -172.32 27.58
C SER A 5 -52.09 -173.82 27.84
N ALA A 6 -53.16 -174.61 27.71
CA ALA A 6 -53.15 -176.07 27.50
C ALA A 6 -52.87 -176.99 28.71
N LEU A 7 -53.89 -177.20 29.55
CA LEU A 7 -54.30 -178.52 30.06
C LEU A 7 -55.81 -178.41 30.36
N ILE A 8 -56.65 -178.60 29.33
CA ILE A 8 -57.23 -179.90 28.94
C ILE A 8 -58.48 -180.14 29.83
N HIS A 9 -59.71 -179.83 29.40
CA HIS A 9 -60.34 -180.22 28.12
C HIS A 9 -60.42 -181.75 28.00
N ASN A 10 -61.15 -182.40 28.91
CA ASN A 10 -61.89 -183.65 28.72
C ASN A 10 -62.62 -183.94 30.04
N GLN A 11 -63.91 -183.65 30.14
CA GLN A 11 -64.98 -184.58 29.75
C GLN A 11 -64.77 -185.98 30.33
N SER A 12 -65.70 -186.33 31.21
CA SER A 12 -66.07 -187.71 31.59
C SER A 12 -65.28 -188.37 32.72
N ILE A 13 -65.06 -187.70 33.86
CA ILE A 13 -65.07 -188.43 35.14
C ILE A 13 -65.92 -187.65 36.14
N SER A 14 -67.15 -188.16 36.31
CA SER A 14 -68.08 -187.99 37.43
C SER A 14 -68.01 -186.67 38.22
N SER A 15 -69.06 -185.86 38.09
CA SER A 15 -69.36 -184.65 38.88
C SER A 15 -68.92 -184.72 40.35
N VAL A 16 -67.80 -184.05 40.70
CA VAL A 16 -67.38 -183.83 42.09
C VAL A 16 -66.86 -182.39 42.28
N PRO A 17 -67.21 -181.67 43.38
CA PRO A 17 -67.15 -180.20 43.48
C PRO A 17 -65.76 -179.56 43.69
N ASP A 18 -64.69 -180.33 43.88
CA ASP A 18 -63.43 -179.80 44.42
C ASP A 18 -62.53 -179.04 43.41
N TYR A 19 -62.64 -179.27 42.10
CA TYR A 19 -61.68 -178.70 41.14
C TYR A 19 -61.94 -177.21 40.79
N LYS A 20 -63.18 -176.73 40.91
CA LYS A 20 -63.58 -175.36 40.51
C LYS A 20 -63.23 -174.30 41.56
N ALA A 21 -63.13 -174.69 42.83
CA ALA A 21 -62.77 -173.79 43.93
C ALA A 21 -61.26 -173.45 43.95
N GLY A 22 -60.39 -174.41 43.60
CA GLY A 22 -58.94 -174.21 43.60
C GLY A 22 -58.44 -173.22 42.55
N ALA A 23 -59.03 -173.22 41.35
CA ALA A 23 -58.58 -172.34 40.25
C ALA A 23 -58.88 -170.85 40.49
N ASN A 24 -60.03 -170.53 41.11
CA ASN A 24 -60.41 -169.14 41.40
C ASN A 24 -59.52 -168.51 42.49
N HIS A 25 -59.10 -169.29 43.49
CA HIS A 25 -58.25 -168.79 44.57
C HIS A 25 -56.86 -168.35 44.08
N VAL A 26 -56.25 -169.09 43.15
CA VAL A 26 -54.92 -168.75 42.60
C VAL A 26 -54.96 -167.43 41.82
N LEU A 27 -56.05 -167.16 41.10
CA LEU A 27 -56.23 -165.94 40.31
C LEU A 27 -56.36 -164.69 41.19
N ASP A 28 -57.10 -164.77 42.30
CA ASP A 28 -57.24 -163.67 43.26
C ASP A 28 -55.90 -163.31 43.93
N VAL A 29 -55.10 -164.32 44.26
CA VAL A 29 -53.77 -164.10 44.86
C VAL A 29 -52.81 -163.40 43.87
N ILE A 30 -52.86 -163.74 42.57
CA ILE A 30 -52.05 -163.07 41.54
C ILE A 30 -52.47 -161.61 41.36
N HIS A 31 -53.78 -161.31 41.36
CA HIS A 31 -54.26 -159.92 41.26
C HIS A 31 -53.87 -159.08 42.48
N GLN A 32 -53.93 -159.65 43.69
CA GLN A 32 -53.44 -158.98 44.90
C GLN A 32 -51.93 -158.71 44.84
N LEU A 33 -51.13 -159.66 44.35
CA LEU A 33 -49.69 -159.49 44.18
C LEU A 33 -49.33 -158.36 43.20
N LEU A 34 -49.99 -158.29 42.03
CA LEU A 34 -49.76 -157.23 41.05
C LEU A 34 -50.21 -155.85 41.54
N ALA A 35 -51.32 -155.78 42.29
CA ALA A 35 -51.78 -154.53 42.91
C ALA A 35 -50.76 -154.03 43.94
N GLN A 36 -50.28 -154.92 44.82
CA GLN A 36 -49.25 -154.55 45.79
C GLN A 36 -47.94 -154.14 45.13
N GLN A 37 -47.50 -154.82 44.07
CA GLN A 37 -46.29 -154.44 43.32
C GLN A 37 -46.37 -153.00 42.79
N ARG A 38 -47.46 -152.61 42.12
CA ARG A 38 -47.61 -151.23 41.59
C ARG A 38 -47.64 -150.18 42.69
N THR A 39 -48.34 -150.44 43.79
CA THR A 39 -48.36 -149.53 44.94
C THR A 39 -46.96 -149.37 45.53
N LEU A 40 -46.18 -150.45 45.62
CA LEU A 40 -44.81 -150.41 46.12
C LEU A 40 -43.88 -149.61 45.18
N GLU A 41 -44.02 -149.76 43.87
CA GLU A 41 -43.22 -149.06 42.86
C GLU A 41 -43.54 -147.56 42.81
N GLN A 42 -44.80 -147.18 42.97
CA GLN A 42 -45.22 -145.78 43.06
C GLN A 42 -44.72 -145.12 44.35
N GLN A 43 -44.80 -145.82 45.49
CA GLN A 43 -44.21 -145.36 46.75
C GLN A 43 -42.68 -145.27 46.67
N TRP A 44 -42.03 -146.19 45.97
CA TRP A 44 -40.59 -146.14 45.74
C TRP A 44 -40.19 -144.94 44.88
N GLN A 45 -40.86 -144.67 43.76
CA GLN A 45 -40.56 -143.50 42.93
C GLN A 45 -40.81 -142.19 43.67
N GLN A 46 -41.90 -142.07 44.43
CA GLN A 46 -42.15 -140.90 45.27
C GLN A 46 -41.07 -140.73 46.35
N ARG A 47 -40.64 -141.80 47.01
CA ARG A 47 -39.53 -141.75 47.99
C ARG A 47 -38.19 -141.42 47.31
N ARG A 48 -37.93 -141.94 46.11
CA ARG A 48 -36.71 -141.68 45.33
C ARG A 48 -36.58 -140.21 44.95
N VAL A 49 -37.65 -139.58 44.43
CA VAL A 49 -37.66 -138.15 44.08
C VAL A 49 -37.50 -137.28 45.33
N LYS A 50 -38.21 -137.60 46.42
CA LYS A 50 -38.06 -136.88 47.70
C LYS A 50 -36.65 -136.99 48.26
N LEU A 51 -35.99 -138.15 48.16
CA LEU A 51 -34.60 -138.33 48.56
C LEU A 51 -33.62 -137.54 47.69
N HIS A 52 -33.82 -137.49 46.36
CA HIS A 52 -32.97 -136.68 45.46
C HIS A 52 -33.13 -135.17 45.72
N GLN A 53 -34.35 -134.70 45.94
CA GLN A 53 -34.60 -133.29 46.29
C GLN A 53 -34.03 -132.94 47.67
N ARG A 54 -34.07 -133.86 48.64
CA ARG A 54 -33.43 -133.66 49.94
C ARG A 54 -31.90 -133.67 49.84
N LEU A 55 -31.33 -134.51 48.98
CA LEU A 55 -29.90 -134.50 48.67
C LEU A 55 -29.49 -133.19 47.98
N ALA A 56 -30.27 -132.69 47.02
CA ALA A 56 -30.02 -131.41 46.35
C ALA A 56 -30.07 -130.23 47.34
N LEU A 57 -30.98 -130.25 48.33
CA LEU A 57 -31.00 -129.25 49.40
C LEU A 57 -29.74 -129.30 50.27
N LEU A 58 -29.27 -130.51 50.64
CA LEU A 58 -28.04 -130.66 51.43
C LEU A 58 -26.81 -130.19 50.65
N LEU A 59 -26.74 -130.50 49.35
CA LEU A 59 -25.68 -130.03 48.46
C LEU A 59 -25.72 -128.50 48.30
N PHE A 60 -26.90 -127.91 48.11
CA PHE A 60 -27.07 -126.45 48.08
C PHE A 60 -26.59 -125.80 49.39
N GLN A 61 -26.98 -126.33 50.55
CA GLN A 61 -26.53 -125.82 51.84
C GLN A 61 -25.00 -125.94 52.02
N GLN A 62 -24.41 -127.04 51.54
CA GLN A 62 -22.97 -127.25 51.55
C GLN A 62 -22.24 -126.26 50.64
N ASP A 63 -22.75 -125.99 49.43
CA ASP A 63 -22.14 -125.07 48.48
C ASP A 63 -22.27 -123.60 48.94
N VAL A 64 -23.41 -123.24 49.55
CA VAL A 64 -23.57 -121.93 50.21
C VAL A 64 -22.59 -121.79 51.37
N ALA A 65 -22.38 -122.85 52.16
CA ALA A 65 -21.37 -122.86 53.22
C ALA A 65 -19.95 -122.68 52.65
N GLN A 66 -19.61 -123.29 51.50
CA GLN A 66 -18.31 -123.07 50.84
C GLN A 66 -18.11 -121.62 50.39
N VAL A 67 -19.17 -120.96 49.88
CA VAL A 67 -19.11 -119.53 49.54
C VAL A 67 -18.91 -118.67 50.79
N PHE A 68 -19.61 -118.96 51.89
CA PHE A 68 -19.38 -118.27 53.16
C PHE A 68 -17.98 -118.51 53.72
N ASP A 69 -17.47 -119.73 53.66
CA ASP A 69 -16.12 -120.08 54.07
C ASP A 69 -15.08 -119.30 53.27
N TRP A 70 -15.26 -119.19 51.94
CA TRP A 70 -14.37 -118.40 51.11
C TRP A 70 -14.46 -116.90 51.45
N LEU A 71 -15.68 -116.37 51.62
CA LEU A 71 -15.87 -114.98 52.04
C LEU A 71 -15.15 -114.72 53.36
N ASP A 72 -15.31 -115.57 54.36
CA ASP A 72 -14.72 -115.36 55.69
C ASP A 72 -13.21 -115.57 55.72
N LYS A 73 -12.70 -116.62 55.07
CA LYS A 73 -11.27 -116.98 55.12
C LYS A 73 -10.41 -116.21 54.12
N HIS A 74 -10.97 -115.80 52.98
CA HIS A 74 -10.22 -115.15 51.91
C HIS A 74 -10.72 -113.73 51.59
N GLY A 75 -12.03 -113.53 51.45
CA GLY A 75 -12.61 -112.23 51.08
C GLY A 75 -12.45 -111.16 52.16
N GLU A 76 -13.04 -111.38 53.33
CA GLU A 76 -12.98 -110.49 54.50
C GLU A 76 -11.54 -110.33 54.98
N MET A 77 -10.76 -111.41 54.97
CA MET A 77 -9.34 -111.37 55.32
C MET A 77 -8.53 -110.48 54.37
N PHE A 78 -8.87 -110.46 53.07
CA PHE A 78 -8.24 -109.55 52.12
C PHE A 78 -8.57 -108.09 52.42
N LEU A 79 -9.85 -107.75 52.65
CA LEU A 79 -10.28 -106.38 52.97
C LEU A 79 -9.66 -105.89 54.30
N ARG A 80 -9.62 -106.73 55.33
CA ARG A 80 -9.03 -106.40 56.65
C ARG A 80 -7.51 -106.20 56.60
N LYS A 81 -6.79 -106.98 55.79
CA LYS A 81 -5.33 -106.85 55.65
C LYS A 81 -4.93 -105.72 54.72
N ASN A 82 -5.77 -105.42 53.73
CA ASN A 82 -5.51 -104.39 52.74
C ASN A 82 -6.43 -103.21 53.01
N THR A 83 -6.13 -102.46 54.05
CA THR A 83 -6.86 -101.23 54.41
C THR A 83 -6.12 -99.99 53.92
N GLY A 84 -4.79 -100.10 53.78
CA GLY A 84 -3.90 -99.00 53.46
C GLY A 84 -4.26 -98.23 52.20
N VAL A 85 -4.04 -96.92 52.30
CA VAL A 85 -4.09 -95.94 51.21
C VAL A 85 -2.65 -95.49 50.94
N ALA A 86 -2.31 -95.29 49.67
CA ALA A 86 -0.94 -95.00 49.31
C ALA A 86 -0.58 -93.53 49.56
N LYS A 87 0.59 -93.32 50.18
CA LYS A 87 1.24 -92.01 50.31
C LYS A 87 2.11 -91.65 49.09
N THR A 88 2.24 -92.53 48.08
CA THR A 88 3.01 -92.26 46.85
C THR A 88 2.32 -92.84 45.62
N LEU A 89 2.53 -92.24 44.45
CA LEU A 89 1.99 -92.72 43.17
C LEU A 89 2.36 -94.19 42.90
N GLN A 90 3.62 -94.54 43.10
CA GLN A 90 4.11 -95.90 42.85
C GLN A 90 3.40 -96.92 43.76
N ARG A 91 3.21 -96.57 45.04
CA ARG A 91 2.50 -97.42 45.99
C ARG A 91 1.01 -97.50 45.66
N ALA A 92 0.39 -96.42 45.18
CA ALA A 92 -1.02 -96.38 44.78
C ALA A 92 -1.27 -97.33 43.61
N LYS A 93 -0.40 -97.30 42.59
CA LYS A 93 -0.45 -98.20 41.43
C LYS A 93 -0.29 -99.66 41.85
N ASN A 94 0.63 -99.96 42.77
CA ASN A 94 0.83 -101.31 43.29
C ASN A 94 -0.40 -101.83 44.06
N LEU A 95 -1.00 -101.00 44.92
CA LEU A 95 -2.22 -101.37 45.64
C LEU A 95 -3.40 -101.58 44.70
N LEU A 96 -3.57 -100.73 43.67
CA LEU A 96 -4.61 -100.90 42.66
C LEU A 96 -4.40 -102.19 41.86
N LYS A 97 -3.16 -102.51 41.47
CA LYS A 97 -2.84 -103.79 40.79
C LYS A 97 -3.15 -104.99 41.67
N SER A 98 -2.83 -104.92 42.97
CA SER A 98 -3.20 -105.96 43.94
C SER A 98 -4.73 -106.12 44.06
N GLN A 99 -5.48 -105.01 44.07
CA GLN A 99 -6.94 -105.02 44.06
C GLN A 99 -7.51 -105.65 42.80
N GLN A 100 -6.97 -105.34 41.62
CA GLN A 100 -7.39 -105.94 40.34
C GLN A 100 -7.13 -107.45 40.30
N ASN A 101 -5.98 -107.89 40.81
CA ASN A 101 -5.67 -109.31 40.94
C ASN A 101 -6.69 -110.01 41.86
N PHE A 102 -7.04 -109.39 42.98
CA PHE A 102 -8.07 -109.90 43.89
C PHE A 102 -9.46 -109.94 43.23
N ASP A 103 -9.84 -108.88 42.50
CA ASP A 103 -11.12 -108.82 41.77
C ASP A 103 -11.24 -110.00 40.80
N ASN A 104 -10.15 -110.39 40.13
CA ASN A 104 -10.14 -111.56 39.25
C ASN A 104 -10.37 -112.88 40.00
N VAL A 105 -9.83 -113.02 41.21
CA VAL A 105 -10.09 -114.20 42.05
C VAL A 105 -11.54 -114.19 42.57
N ALA A 106 -12.04 -113.03 43.00
CA ALA A 106 -13.39 -112.88 43.56
C ALA A 106 -14.51 -113.10 42.53
N LYS A 107 -14.26 -112.86 41.23
CA LYS A 107 -15.22 -113.13 40.14
C LYS A 107 -15.78 -114.55 40.16
N ASN A 108 -14.95 -115.54 40.49
CA ASN A 108 -15.39 -116.93 40.58
C ASN A 108 -16.41 -117.11 41.70
N THR A 109 -16.16 -116.51 42.87
CA THR A 109 -17.10 -116.53 44.00
C THR A 109 -18.41 -115.81 43.67
N TYR A 110 -18.37 -114.66 42.99
CA TYR A 110 -19.58 -113.96 42.55
C TYR A 110 -20.40 -114.78 41.56
N SER A 111 -19.74 -115.43 40.60
CA SER A 111 -20.40 -116.33 39.64
C SER A 111 -21.04 -117.53 40.34
N ASN A 112 -20.33 -118.14 41.29
CA ASN A 112 -20.82 -119.26 42.07
C ASN A 112 -22.01 -118.85 42.95
N ALA A 113 -21.92 -117.72 43.65
CA ALA A 113 -23.03 -117.16 44.42
C ALA A 113 -24.25 -116.90 43.54
N LYS A 114 -24.09 -116.33 42.34
CA LYS A 114 -25.20 -116.08 41.40
C LYS A 114 -25.87 -117.38 40.95
N LYS A 115 -25.09 -118.41 40.63
CA LYS A 115 -25.62 -119.75 40.29
C LYS A 115 -26.39 -120.37 41.46
N LEU A 116 -25.85 -120.24 42.68
CA LEU A 116 -26.51 -120.74 43.89
C LEU A 116 -27.81 -120.00 44.20
N LEU A 117 -27.86 -118.67 44.01
CA LEU A 117 -29.10 -117.90 44.14
C LEU A 117 -30.16 -118.37 43.13
N SER A 118 -29.78 -118.65 41.88
CA SER A 118 -30.68 -119.25 40.87
C SER A 118 -31.15 -120.65 41.29
N ALA A 119 -30.24 -121.48 41.80
CA ALA A 119 -30.56 -122.83 42.27
C ALA A 119 -31.50 -122.81 43.50
N ALA A 120 -31.39 -121.79 44.38
CA ALA A 120 -32.28 -121.60 45.51
C ALA A 120 -33.74 -121.39 45.06
N GLN A 121 -33.94 -120.58 44.03
CA GLN A 121 -35.26 -120.30 43.45
C GLN A 121 -35.90 -121.55 42.85
N GLU A 122 -35.11 -122.36 42.14
CA GLU A 122 -35.56 -123.64 41.57
C GLU A 122 -35.92 -124.66 42.67
N LEU A 123 -35.09 -124.77 43.72
CA LEU A 123 -35.32 -125.69 44.84
C LEU A 123 -36.57 -125.31 45.66
N ALA A 124 -36.81 -124.02 45.87
CA ALA A 124 -38.00 -123.53 46.57
C ALA A 124 -39.31 -123.87 45.83
N GLY A 125 -39.30 -123.96 44.49
CA GLY A 125 -40.45 -124.31 43.66
C GLY A 125 -40.86 -125.79 43.69
N THR A 126 -40.04 -126.68 44.27
CA THR A 126 -40.27 -128.15 44.23
C THR A 126 -41.32 -128.69 45.22
N GLY A 127 -41.72 -127.89 46.22
CA GLY A 127 -42.79 -128.21 47.18
C GLY A 127 -42.51 -129.33 48.21
N VAL A 128 -41.34 -129.97 48.18
CA VAL A 128 -40.96 -131.07 49.10
C VAL A 128 -40.19 -130.58 50.34
N CYS A 129 -39.64 -129.37 50.29
CA CYS A 129 -38.92 -128.73 51.39
C CYS A 129 -39.64 -127.44 51.83
N HIS A 130 -39.43 -127.00 53.08
CA HIS A 130 -40.01 -125.74 53.59
C HIS A 130 -39.41 -124.56 52.81
N PRO A 131 -40.19 -123.84 51.96
CA PRO A 131 -39.62 -122.80 51.09
C PRO A 131 -39.00 -121.64 51.89
N GLN A 132 -39.54 -121.37 53.08
CA GLN A 132 -39.08 -120.31 53.99
C GLN A 132 -37.60 -120.43 54.35
N ASP A 133 -37.10 -121.65 54.60
CA ASP A 133 -35.71 -121.87 55.03
C ASP A 133 -34.73 -121.65 53.87
N ILE A 134 -35.13 -122.01 52.65
CA ILE A 134 -34.35 -121.79 51.43
C ILE A 134 -34.26 -120.29 51.15
N PHE A 135 -35.38 -119.56 51.24
CA PHE A 135 -35.40 -118.11 51.07
C PHE A 135 -34.60 -117.37 52.15
N GLN A 136 -34.58 -117.85 53.40
CA GLN A 136 -33.73 -117.27 54.45
C GLN A 136 -32.24 -117.42 54.13
N ILE A 137 -31.82 -118.59 53.63
CA ILE A 137 -30.42 -118.84 53.23
C ILE A 137 -30.06 -118.04 51.98
N GLU A 138 -30.95 -117.97 50.98
CA GLU A 138 -30.81 -117.14 49.78
C GLU A 138 -30.65 -115.65 50.14
N GLN A 139 -31.53 -115.12 50.98
CA GLN A 139 -31.49 -113.72 51.43
C GLN A 139 -30.18 -113.43 52.19
N ARG A 140 -29.75 -114.35 53.05
CA ARG A 140 -28.48 -114.21 53.78
C ARG A 140 -27.27 -114.26 52.85
N LEU A 141 -27.26 -115.13 51.85
CA LEU A 141 -26.20 -115.19 50.82
C LEU A 141 -26.16 -113.91 49.99
N SER A 142 -27.32 -113.47 49.49
CA SER A 142 -27.48 -112.26 48.68
C SER A 142 -27.03 -111.01 49.43
N GLN A 143 -27.49 -110.82 50.68
CA GLN A 143 -27.11 -109.67 51.50
C GLN A 143 -25.61 -109.65 51.80
N ARG A 144 -25.00 -110.80 52.11
CA ARG A 144 -23.57 -110.89 52.43
C ARG A 144 -22.70 -110.64 51.20
N ILE A 145 -23.07 -111.20 50.04
CA ILE A 145 -22.38 -110.97 48.77
C ILE A 145 -22.51 -109.51 48.32
N ALA A 146 -23.71 -108.93 48.38
CA ALA A 146 -23.94 -107.53 48.00
C ALA A 146 -23.14 -106.56 48.90
N ASN A 147 -23.11 -106.81 50.22
CA ASN A 147 -22.31 -106.01 51.16
C ASN A 147 -20.80 -106.17 50.93
N PHE A 148 -20.34 -107.36 50.59
CA PHE A 148 -18.95 -107.62 50.25
C PHE A 148 -18.56 -106.93 48.94
N GLU A 149 -19.36 -107.08 47.89
CA GLU A 149 -19.15 -106.45 46.58
C GLU A 149 -19.12 -104.92 46.68
N LYS A 150 -20.05 -104.33 47.46
CA LYS A 150 -20.07 -102.88 47.72
C LYS A 150 -18.76 -102.39 48.33
N ARG A 151 -18.21 -103.11 49.31
CA ARG A 151 -16.94 -102.74 49.99
C ARG A 151 -15.73 -102.93 49.07
N VAL A 152 -15.67 -104.04 48.33
CA VAL A 152 -14.65 -104.30 47.31
C VAL A 152 -14.66 -103.20 46.24
N ASN A 153 -15.84 -102.81 45.75
CA ASN A 153 -15.96 -101.74 44.76
C ASN A 153 -15.61 -100.36 45.33
N ALA A 154 -16.02 -100.05 46.57
CA ALA A 154 -15.65 -98.81 47.24
C ALA A 154 -14.11 -98.69 47.40
N ARG A 155 -13.43 -99.78 47.77
CA ARG A 155 -11.97 -99.82 47.83
C ARG A 155 -11.32 -99.63 46.46
N ARG A 156 -11.86 -100.25 45.40
CA ARG A 156 -11.37 -100.06 44.03
C ARG A 156 -11.47 -98.60 43.59
N THR A 157 -12.64 -97.97 43.81
CA THR A 157 -12.86 -96.55 43.51
C THR A 157 -11.87 -95.66 44.26
N LEU A 158 -11.66 -95.92 45.55
CA LEU A 158 -10.68 -95.18 46.35
C LEU A 158 -9.26 -95.30 45.78
N LEU A 159 -8.81 -96.50 45.42
CA LEU A 159 -7.47 -96.71 44.86
C LEU A 159 -7.32 -96.08 43.47
N ASN A 160 -8.38 -96.07 42.65
CA ASN A 160 -8.40 -95.35 41.39
C ASN A 160 -8.22 -93.84 41.61
N PHE A 161 -8.98 -93.23 42.52
CA PHE A 161 -8.82 -91.81 42.89
C PHE A 161 -7.44 -91.53 43.51
N SER A 162 -6.87 -92.47 44.25
CA SER A 162 -5.50 -92.34 44.79
C SER A 162 -4.46 -92.28 43.67
N VAL A 163 -4.54 -93.16 42.67
CA VAL A 163 -3.64 -93.11 41.50
C VAL A 163 -3.84 -91.83 40.69
N LEU A 164 -5.10 -91.42 40.48
CA LEU A 164 -5.45 -90.22 39.73
C LEU A 164 -4.87 -88.96 40.37
N PHE A 165 -5.19 -88.70 41.65
CA PHE A 165 -4.69 -87.54 42.39
C PHE A 165 -3.16 -87.49 42.43
N HIS A 166 -2.49 -88.61 42.75
CA HIS A 166 -1.03 -88.66 42.80
C HIS A 166 -0.37 -88.46 41.43
N THR A 167 -1.07 -88.76 40.33
CA THR A 167 -0.59 -88.49 38.97
C THR A 167 -0.69 -87.00 38.67
N HIS A 168 -1.87 -86.41 38.86
CA HIS A 168 -2.09 -84.99 38.59
C HIS A 168 -1.32 -84.07 39.54
N TYR A 169 -1.14 -84.44 40.81
CA TYR A 169 -0.25 -83.71 41.74
C TYR A 169 1.19 -83.64 41.20
N LYS A 170 1.71 -84.74 40.66
CA LYS A 170 3.06 -84.74 40.10
C LYS A 170 3.15 -83.86 38.85
N GLU A 171 2.16 -83.95 37.97
CA GLU A 171 2.10 -83.19 36.73
C GLU A 171 1.97 -81.68 36.99
N ILE A 172 1.08 -81.26 37.89
CA ILE A 172 0.91 -79.83 38.22
C ILE A 172 2.14 -79.25 38.92
N MET A 173 2.82 -80.02 39.77
CA MET A 173 4.06 -79.56 40.41
C MET A 173 5.22 -79.41 39.42
N LEU A 174 5.31 -80.29 38.42
CA LEU A 174 6.26 -80.14 37.32
C LEU A 174 5.93 -78.93 36.45
N TRP A 175 4.64 -78.70 36.17
CA TRP A 175 4.17 -77.53 35.45
C TRP A 175 4.52 -76.22 36.18
N PHE A 176 4.28 -76.13 37.49
CA PHE A 176 4.67 -74.95 38.27
C PHE A 176 6.16 -74.63 38.15
N ASN A 177 7.04 -75.65 38.21
CA ASN A 177 8.48 -75.43 38.00
C ASN A 177 8.81 -74.85 36.62
N GLU A 178 8.09 -75.28 35.58
CA GLU A 178 8.29 -74.78 34.22
C GLU A 178 7.80 -73.34 34.06
N VAL A 179 6.66 -72.99 34.67
CA VAL A 179 6.16 -71.61 34.69
C VAL A 179 7.13 -70.68 35.45
N ASP A 180 7.65 -71.13 36.60
CA ASP A 180 8.68 -70.41 37.36
C ASP A 180 9.95 -70.16 36.50
N ARG A 181 10.31 -71.09 35.60
CA ARG A 181 11.45 -70.96 34.68
C ARG A 181 11.19 -69.96 33.54
N LEU A 182 10.00 -70.01 32.96
CA LEU A 182 9.62 -69.16 31.82
C LEU A 182 9.33 -67.70 32.23
N ASP A 183 9.08 -67.46 33.52
CA ASP A 183 8.85 -66.14 34.10
C ASP A 183 9.92 -65.10 33.70
N ALA A 184 11.18 -65.51 33.65
CA ALA A 184 12.32 -64.64 33.35
C ALA A 184 12.34 -64.06 31.91
N ALA A 185 11.55 -64.60 30.97
CA ALA A 185 11.59 -64.21 29.56
C ALA A 185 10.65 -63.03 29.19
N ILE A 186 9.73 -62.63 30.08
CA ILE A 186 8.57 -61.76 29.76
C ILE A 186 8.90 -60.25 29.74
N LEU A 187 10.15 -59.86 29.99
CA LEU A 187 10.59 -58.45 29.90
C LEU A 187 10.76 -57.93 28.47
N ILE A 188 10.70 -58.81 27.47
CA ILE A 188 10.88 -58.46 26.05
C ILE A 188 9.52 -58.16 25.41
N VAL A 189 9.33 -56.92 24.98
CA VAL A 189 8.14 -56.46 24.25
C VAL A 189 8.26 -56.87 22.79
N GLY A 190 7.31 -57.65 22.29
CA GLY A 190 7.24 -58.10 20.89
C GLY A 190 7.27 -56.94 19.88
N ASP A 191 7.64 -57.23 18.62
CA ASP A 191 7.91 -56.22 17.59
C ASP A 191 6.71 -55.35 17.20
N THR A 192 5.51 -55.90 17.28
CA THR A 192 4.28 -55.20 16.90
C THR A 192 3.22 -55.28 18.00
N ALA A 193 2.25 -54.35 17.96
CA ALA A 193 1.11 -54.39 18.88
C ALA A 193 0.30 -55.69 18.74
N GLU A 194 0.22 -56.24 17.53
CA GLU A 194 -0.45 -57.50 17.25
C GLU A 194 0.30 -58.69 17.83
N ASP A 195 1.64 -58.66 17.79
CA ASP A 195 2.48 -59.69 18.42
C ASP A 195 2.35 -59.64 19.94
N CYS A 196 2.43 -58.44 20.55
CA CYS A 196 2.21 -58.27 21.99
C CYS A 196 0.83 -58.79 22.42
N GLU A 197 -0.20 -58.47 21.66
CA GLU A 197 -1.58 -58.91 21.93
C GLU A 197 -1.73 -60.42 21.75
N ARG A 198 -1.09 -61.02 20.73
CA ARG A 198 -1.08 -62.48 20.54
C ARG A 198 -0.39 -63.20 21.70
N THR A 199 0.78 -62.71 22.11
CA THR A 199 1.53 -63.28 23.25
C THR A 199 0.75 -63.11 24.55
N TYR A 200 0.11 -61.97 24.77
CA TYR A 200 -0.76 -61.75 25.93
C TYR A 200 -1.93 -62.74 25.97
N ARG A 201 -2.61 -62.97 24.84
CA ARG A 201 -3.71 -63.96 24.77
C ARG A 201 -3.23 -65.39 25.01
N GLN A 202 -2.08 -65.77 24.46
CA GLN A 202 -1.49 -67.09 24.69
C GLN A 202 -1.15 -67.29 26.17
N TRP A 203 -0.57 -66.26 26.81
CA TRP A 203 -0.28 -66.28 28.23
C TRP A 203 -1.57 -66.36 29.07
N LEU A 204 -2.61 -65.58 28.74
CA LEU A 204 -3.90 -65.61 29.42
C LEU A 204 -4.56 -67.00 29.31
N GLN A 205 -4.57 -67.59 28.11
CA GLN A 205 -5.08 -68.94 27.91
C GLN A 205 -4.31 -69.99 28.72
N SER A 206 -2.98 -69.87 28.78
CA SER A 206 -2.14 -70.75 29.59
C SER A 206 -2.40 -70.59 31.09
N ASN A 207 -2.75 -69.38 31.55
CA ASN A 207 -3.14 -69.13 32.93
C ASN A 207 -4.48 -69.80 33.26
N ASP A 208 -5.51 -69.61 32.42
CA ASP A 208 -6.82 -70.26 32.60
C ASP A 208 -6.69 -71.79 32.65
N GLN A 209 -5.87 -72.37 31.77
CA GLN A 209 -5.57 -73.81 31.79
C GLN A 209 -4.87 -74.25 33.08
N THR A 210 -4.02 -73.40 33.66
CA THR A 210 -3.33 -73.67 34.93
C THR A 210 -4.31 -73.64 36.10
N ASP A 211 -5.25 -72.69 36.10
CA ASP A 211 -6.35 -72.59 37.06
C ASP A 211 -7.25 -73.83 37.01
N ASP A 212 -7.69 -74.24 35.83
CA ASP A 212 -8.54 -75.41 35.63
C ASP A 212 -7.85 -76.71 36.06
N ALA A 213 -6.57 -76.90 35.69
CA ALA A 213 -5.79 -78.07 36.08
C ALA A 213 -5.58 -78.14 37.60
N THR A 214 -5.31 -76.99 38.24
CA THR A 214 -5.14 -76.87 39.68
C THR A 214 -6.43 -77.21 40.42
N ASN A 215 -7.56 -76.63 39.99
CA ASN A 215 -8.87 -76.89 40.56
C ASN A 215 -9.27 -78.37 40.45
N THR A 216 -8.97 -78.99 39.30
CA THR A 216 -9.22 -80.41 39.04
C THR A 216 -8.43 -81.29 40.01
N ALA A 217 -7.12 -81.07 40.15
CA ALA A 217 -6.27 -81.83 41.07
C ALA A 217 -6.71 -81.69 42.53
N ILE A 218 -7.09 -80.48 42.97
CA ILE A 218 -7.61 -80.25 44.33
C ILE A 218 -8.94 -80.98 44.53
N GLN A 219 -9.85 -80.94 43.54
CA GLN A 219 -11.15 -81.61 43.64
C GLN A 219 -11.01 -83.13 43.71
N GLU A 220 -10.06 -83.71 42.97
CA GLU A 220 -9.72 -85.13 43.07
C GLU A 220 -9.16 -85.49 44.45
N GLY A 221 -8.30 -84.64 45.02
CA GLY A 221 -7.80 -84.80 46.39
C GLY A 221 -8.92 -84.77 47.43
N ARG A 222 -9.87 -83.83 47.30
CA ARG A 222 -11.06 -83.75 48.17
C ARG A 222 -11.92 -85.01 48.05
N GLN A 223 -12.13 -85.51 46.84
CA GLN A 223 -12.90 -86.73 46.59
C GLN A 223 -12.20 -87.96 47.17
N LEU A 224 -10.87 -88.03 47.06
CA LEU A 224 -10.07 -89.09 47.68
C LEU A 224 -10.23 -89.07 49.20
N VAL A 225 -10.11 -87.90 49.85
CA VAL A 225 -10.31 -87.74 51.30
C VAL A 225 -11.73 -88.18 51.71
N ALA A 226 -12.76 -87.81 50.95
CA ALA A 226 -14.14 -88.23 51.22
C ALA A 226 -14.30 -89.75 51.17
N LEU A 227 -13.73 -90.41 50.16
CA LEU A 227 -13.72 -91.88 50.04
C LEU A 227 -12.95 -92.55 51.18
N MET A 228 -11.83 -91.97 51.62
CA MET A 228 -11.05 -92.48 52.75
C MET A 228 -11.83 -92.40 54.07
N ARG A 229 -12.54 -91.28 54.32
CA ARG A 229 -13.43 -91.12 55.47
C ARG A 229 -14.58 -92.14 55.41
N GLN A 230 -15.15 -92.38 54.23
CA GLN A 230 -16.18 -93.42 54.04
C GLN A 230 -15.63 -94.82 54.34
N GLN A 231 -14.41 -95.14 53.92
CA GLN A 231 -13.76 -96.42 54.22
C GLN A 231 -13.50 -96.59 55.72
N CYS A 232 -13.13 -95.53 56.45
CA CYS A 232 -12.98 -95.56 57.91
C CYS A 232 -14.26 -96.07 58.59
N VAL A 233 -15.42 -95.55 58.17
CA VAL A 233 -16.73 -95.92 58.71
C VAL A 233 -17.12 -97.35 58.32
N MET A 234 -16.88 -97.76 57.06
CA MET A 234 -17.31 -99.07 56.57
C MET A 234 -16.47 -100.24 57.10
N GLU A 235 -15.16 -100.05 57.28
CA GLU A 235 -14.22 -101.12 57.64
C GLU A 235 -13.67 -100.99 59.07
N ASN A 236 -14.08 -99.95 59.81
CA ASN A 236 -13.53 -99.60 61.13
C ASN A 236 -11.99 -99.47 61.11
N THR A 237 -11.50 -98.67 60.16
CA THR A 237 -10.07 -98.46 59.90
C THR A 237 -9.65 -97.04 60.24
N ASP A 238 -8.39 -96.85 60.67
CA ASP A 238 -7.83 -95.53 60.89
C ASP A 238 -7.02 -95.08 59.66
N ASN A 239 -7.52 -94.04 58.98
CA ASN A 239 -6.84 -93.39 57.86
C ASN A 239 -6.37 -91.96 58.18
N ALA A 240 -6.37 -91.52 59.46
CA ALA A 240 -6.12 -90.13 59.84
C ALA A 240 -4.80 -89.57 59.27
N GLU A 241 -3.69 -90.31 59.39
CA GLU A 241 -2.40 -89.90 58.83
C GLU A 241 -2.40 -89.77 57.31
N SER A 242 -3.13 -90.64 56.61
CA SER A 242 -3.16 -90.64 55.16
C SER A 242 -4.07 -89.53 54.64
N ILE A 243 -5.14 -89.20 55.35
CA ILE A 243 -5.99 -88.03 55.08
C ILE A 243 -5.17 -86.75 55.27
N ALA A 244 -4.47 -86.61 56.40
CA ALA A 244 -3.62 -85.44 56.68
C ALA A 244 -2.54 -85.25 55.60
N TYR A 245 -1.95 -86.35 55.11
CA TYR A 245 -0.95 -86.29 54.04
C TYR A 245 -1.54 -85.79 52.71
N ILE A 246 -2.72 -86.27 52.30
CA ILE A 246 -3.39 -85.79 51.07
C ILE A 246 -3.84 -84.33 51.23
N GLU A 247 -4.37 -83.96 52.40
CA GLU A 247 -4.73 -82.57 52.72
C GLU A 247 -3.51 -81.63 52.67
N GLN A 248 -2.34 -82.09 53.15
CA GLN A 248 -1.08 -81.35 53.01
C GLN A 248 -0.66 -81.17 51.55
N MET A 249 -0.74 -82.21 50.72
CA MET A 249 -0.42 -82.11 49.29
C MET A 249 -1.36 -81.13 48.56
N MET A 250 -2.65 -81.14 48.89
CA MET A 250 -3.60 -80.16 48.36
C MET A 250 -3.27 -78.73 48.82
N SER A 251 -2.89 -78.56 50.09
CA SER A 251 -2.46 -77.24 50.61
C SER A 251 -1.20 -76.74 49.90
N GLU A 252 -0.28 -77.63 49.53
CA GLU A 252 0.91 -77.26 48.77
C GLU A 252 0.57 -76.80 47.35
N ILE A 253 -0.37 -77.49 46.67
CA ILE A 253 -0.90 -77.05 45.36
C ILE A 253 -1.50 -75.63 45.50
N ASP A 254 -2.37 -75.42 46.48
CA ASP A 254 -3.11 -74.16 46.68
C ASP A 254 -2.17 -72.98 47.03
N GLN A 255 -1.20 -73.21 47.90
CA GLN A 255 -0.20 -72.20 48.26
C GLN A 255 0.64 -71.79 47.06
N ARG A 256 1.07 -72.76 46.25
CA ARG A 256 1.89 -72.50 45.06
C ARG A 256 1.10 -71.78 43.98
N HIS A 257 -0.15 -72.16 43.76
CA HIS A 257 -1.09 -71.49 42.85
C HIS A 257 -1.37 -70.04 43.24
N THR A 258 -1.60 -69.79 44.53
CA THR A 258 -1.86 -68.43 45.04
C THR A 258 -0.67 -67.51 44.79
N LYS A 259 0.55 -67.98 45.06
CA LYS A 259 1.79 -67.22 44.79
C LYS A 259 1.93 -66.88 43.30
N LEU A 260 1.66 -67.85 42.43
CA LEU A 260 1.70 -67.69 40.98
C LEU A 260 0.68 -66.64 40.51
N ARG A 261 -0.54 -66.67 41.06
CA ARG A 261 -1.63 -65.75 40.74
C ARG A 261 -1.30 -64.30 41.11
N ASP A 262 -0.59 -64.08 42.21
CA ASP A 262 -0.16 -62.73 42.60
C ASP A 262 0.93 -62.19 41.65
N GLN A 263 1.83 -63.05 41.17
CA GLN A 263 2.82 -62.68 40.15
C GLN A 263 2.15 -62.36 38.79
N PHE A 264 1.07 -63.06 38.44
CA PHE A 264 0.33 -62.83 37.21
C PHE A 264 -0.29 -61.43 37.11
N LYS A 265 -0.78 -60.86 38.20
CA LYS A 265 -1.31 -59.50 38.23
C LYS A 265 -0.26 -58.45 37.82
N SER A 266 0.99 -58.64 38.29
CA SER A 266 2.08 -57.75 37.92
C SER A 266 2.46 -57.88 36.44
N LYS A 267 2.39 -59.10 35.88
CA LYS A 267 2.66 -59.35 34.46
C LYS A 267 1.58 -58.84 33.53
N GLU A 268 0.31 -58.95 33.94
CA GLU A 268 -0.82 -58.42 33.18
C GLU A 268 -0.64 -56.92 32.90
N LEU A 269 -0.20 -56.16 33.92
CA LEU A 269 0.18 -54.75 33.76
C LEU A 269 1.31 -54.57 32.73
N LEU A 270 2.36 -55.40 32.77
CA LEU A 270 3.49 -55.30 31.84
C LEU A 270 3.08 -55.57 30.38
N PHE A 271 2.20 -56.55 30.14
CA PHE A 271 1.66 -56.82 28.81
C PHE A 271 0.80 -55.66 28.28
N ASP A 272 -0.06 -55.09 29.14
CA ASP A 272 -0.86 -53.91 28.78
C ASP A 272 0.04 -52.72 28.44
N LEU A 273 1.09 -52.45 29.24
CA LEU A 273 2.07 -51.40 28.95
C LEU A 273 2.82 -51.64 27.65
N GLY A 274 3.27 -52.87 27.37
CA GLY A 274 3.92 -53.23 26.11
C GLY A 274 3.04 -53.00 24.89
N LYS A 275 1.75 -53.37 24.99
CA LYS A 275 0.74 -53.11 23.95
C LYS A 275 0.52 -51.61 23.75
N ARG A 276 0.33 -50.84 24.82
CA ARG A 276 0.15 -49.38 24.74
C ARG A 276 1.37 -48.69 24.14
N PHE A 277 2.57 -49.14 24.49
CA PHE A 277 3.81 -48.66 23.87
C PHE A 277 3.83 -48.89 22.36
N ARG A 278 3.49 -50.08 21.88
CA ARG A 278 3.45 -50.36 20.42
C ARG A 278 2.36 -49.59 19.68
N ALA A 279 1.23 -49.33 20.34
CA ALA A 279 0.21 -48.43 19.80
C ALA A 279 0.75 -46.99 19.68
N PHE A 280 1.41 -46.49 20.72
CA PHE A 280 2.06 -45.18 20.71
C PHE A 280 3.12 -45.06 19.61
N GLU A 281 3.97 -46.07 19.44
CA GLU A 281 4.98 -46.09 18.36
C GLU A 281 4.32 -45.97 16.96
N LYS A 282 3.23 -46.70 16.74
CA LYS A 282 2.46 -46.62 15.49
C LYS A 282 1.87 -45.22 15.27
N ASP A 283 1.32 -44.61 16.32
CA ASP A 283 0.77 -43.25 16.26
C ASP A 283 1.87 -42.23 15.94
N CYS A 284 3.05 -42.35 16.57
CA CYS A 284 4.23 -41.52 16.27
C CYS A 284 4.64 -41.65 14.80
N ALA A 285 4.70 -42.86 14.25
CA ALA A 285 5.04 -43.09 12.85
C ALA A 285 3.99 -42.48 11.89
N SER A 286 2.71 -42.52 12.26
CA SER A 286 1.64 -41.88 11.51
C SER A 286 1.77 -40.35 11.51
N ILE A 287 2.02 -39.74 12.67
CA ILE A 287 2.20 -38.29 12.80
C ILE A 287 3.41 -37.81 12.01
N ILE A 288 4.55 -38.50 12.11
CA ILE A 288 5.76 -38.19 11.34
C ILE A 288 5.46 -38.18 9.84
N ARG A 289 4.74 -39.19 9.32
CA ARG A 289 4.34 -39.22 7.91
C ARG A 289 3.44 -38.04 7.54
N GLN A 290 2.43 -37.72 8.35
CA GLN A 290 1.54 -36.59 8.10
C GLN A 290 2.28 -35.24 8.10
N LEU A 291 3.28 -35.09 8.98
CA LEU A 291 4.14 -33.92 9.01
C LEU A 291 4.98 -33.81 7.73
N ASP A 292 5.50 -34.92 7.21
CA ASP A 292 6.24 -34.95 5.94
C ASP A 292 5.34 -34.62 4.74
N ASP A 293 4.14 -35.18 4.70
CA ASP A 293 3.15 -34.90 3.64
C ASP A 293 2.76 -33.42 3.65
N TRP A 294 2.41 -32.86 4.83
CA TRP A 294 2.09 -31.44 4.94
C TRP A 294 3.28 -30.54 4.62
N ASN A 295 4.51 -30.95 4.96
CA ASN A 295 5.72 -30.24 4.57
C ASN A 295 5.87 -30.19 3.04
N ASN A 296 5.57 -31.28 2.33
CA ASN A 296 5.57 -31.30 0.86
C ASN A 296 4.47 -30.40 0.28
N ASP A 297 3.25 -30.49 0.81
CA ASP A 297 2.12 -29.64 0.39
C ASP A 297 2.43 -28.16 0.58
N MET A 298 3.05 -27.79 1.70
CA MET A 298 3.48 -26.41 1.97
C MET A 298 4.53 -25.89 0.97
N ASN A 299 5.47 -26.74 0.56
CA ASN A 299 6.46 -26.38 -0.47
C ASN A 299 5.81 -26.20 -1.85
N VAL A 300 4.76 -26.95 -2.18
CA VAL A 300 4.00 -26.70 -3.42
C VAL A 300 3.20 -25.41 -3.31
N LEU A 301 2.52 -25.21 -2.18
CA LEU A 301 1.63 -24.08 -1.93
C LEU A 301 2.37 -22.74 -1.99
N ILE A 302 3.61 -22.66 -1.52
CA ILE A 302 4.41 -21.42 -1.57
C ILE A 302 4.68 -20.95 -3.01
N GLU A 303 4.70 -21.86 -3.99
CA GLU A 303 4.99 -21.56 -5.39
C GLU A 303 3.72 -21.38 -6.23
N THR A 304 2.68 -22.20 -5.99
CA THR A 304 1.53 -22.31 -6.88
C THR A 304 0.23 -21.71 -6.34
N ALA A 305 0.26 -21.02 -5.19
CA ALA A 305 -0.95 -20.48 -4.57
C ALA A 305 -1.76 -19.57 -5.54
N PRO A 306 -3.03 -19.92 -5.85
CA PRO A 306 -3.88 -19.10 -6.70
C PRO A 306 -4.32 -17.83 -5.98
N VAL A 307 -4.12 -16.67 -6.63
CA VAL A 307 -4.38 -15.35 -6.02
C VAL A 307 -5.83 -15.15 -5.60
N THR A 308 -6.78 -15.78 -6.31
CA THR A 308 -8.22 -15.64 -6.04
C THR A 308 -8.70 -16.37 -4.78
N GLN A 309 -7.91 -17.30 -4.25
CA GLN A 309 -8.29 -18.12 -3.09
C GLN A 309 -7.37 -17.92 -1.88
N ILE A 310 -6.49 -16.92 -1.90
CA ILE A 310 -5.47 -16.71 -0.86
C ILE A 310 -6.10 -16.59 0.54
N GLU A 311 -7.20 -15.86 0.71
CA GLU A 311 -7.83 -15.68 2.04
C GLU A 311 -8.31 -17.02 2.62
N MET A 312 -8.96 -17.84 1.80
CA MET A 312 -9.40 -19.18 2.17
C MET A 312 -8.20 -20.09 2.49
N LEU A 313 -7.15 -20.06 1.65
CA LEU A 313 -5.95 -20.86 1.86
C LEU A 313 -5.19 -20.46 3.13
N LEU A 314 -5.11 -19.16 3.44
CA LEU A 314 -4.49 -18.66 4.67
C LEU A 314 -5.26 -19.13 5.91
N GLN A 315 -6.60 -19.14 5.85
CA GLN A 315 -7.42 -19.67 6.94
C GLN A 315 -7.18 -21.17 7.15
N VAL A 316 -7.29 -21.97 6.08
CA VAL A 316 -7.07 -23.43 6.14
C VAL A 316 -5.66 -23.76 6.63
N HIS A 317 -4.65 -23.00 6.19
CA HIS A 317 -3.26 -23.17 6.64
C HIS A 317 -3.10 -22.91 8.14
N ASN A 318 -3.71 -21.85 8.67
CA ASN A 318 -3.69 -21.54 10.10
C ASN A 318 -4.42 -22.61 10.93
N ASP A 319 -5.54 -23.11 10.45
CA ASP A 319 -6.29 -24.20 11.08
C ASP A 319 -5.47 -25.49 11.12
N ASN A 320 -4.82 -25.86 10.01
CA ASN A 320 -3.93 -27.02 9.93
C ASN A 320 -2.74 -26.88 10.90
N ALA A 321 -2.10 -25.71 10.97
CA ALA A 321 -1.01 -25.46 11.91
C ALA A 321 -1.47 -25.62 13.37
N SER A 322 -2.68 -25.17 13.71
CA SER A 322 -3.27 -25.36 15.04
C SER A 322 -3.54 -26.84 15.34
N GLN A 323 -4.13 -27.57 14.38
CA GLN A 323 -4.39 -29.00 14.50
C GLN A 323 -3.11 -29.80 14.72
N VAL A 324 -2.03 -29.48 13.99
CA VAL A 324 -0.73 -30.14 14.14
C VAL A 324 -0.15 -29.91 15.54
N ARG A 325 -0.14 -28.67 16.05
CA ARG A 325 0.34 -28.39 17.42
C ARG A 325 -0.46 -29.16 18.47
N ASN A 326 -1.78 -29.22 18.31
CA ASN A 326 -2.65 -29.95 19.24
C ASN A 326 -2.38 -31.45 19.20
N ALA A 327 -2.27 -32.05 18.00
CA ALA A 327 -1.97 -33.47 17.84
C ALA A 327 -0.63 -33.84 18.50
N ILE A 328 0.41 -33.04 18.26
CA ILE A 328 1.74 -33.27 18.85
C ILE A 328 1.68 -33.12 20.37
N SER A 329 0.99 -32.11 20.90
CA SER A 329 0.81 -31.94 22.35
C SER A 329 0.15 -33.16 23.01
N VAL A 330 -0.91 -33.70 22.41
CA VAL A 330 -1.58 -34.93 22.88
C VAL A 330 -0.61 -36.12 22.87
N THR A 331 0.15 -36.30 21.79
CA THR A 331 1.15 -37.38 21.69
C THR A 331 2.25 -37.23 22.74
N MET A 332 2.73 -36.01 23.00
CA MET A 332 3.73 -35.75 24.06
C MET A 332 3.18 -36.06 25.45
N HIS A 333 1.89 -35.78 25.69
CA HIS A 333 1.24 -36.14 26.93
C HIS A 333 1.16 -37.67 27.10
N HIS A 334 0.73 -38.39 26.06
CA HIS A 334 0.73 -39.87 26.08
C HIS A 334 2.13 -40.46 26.29
N ALA A 335 3.17 -39.88 25.67
CA ALA A 335 4.55 -40.30 25.88
C ALA A 335 4.95 -40.18 27.36
N HIS A 336 4.60 -39.06 28.00
CA HIS A 336 4.90 -38.81 29.41
C HIS A 336 4.14 -39.76 30.34
N GLU A 337 2.85 -39.96 30.08
CA GLU A 337 1.99 -40.88 30.82
C GLU A 337 2.55 -42.32 30.75
N LEU A 338 2.92 -42.80 29.56
CA LEU A 338 3.49 -44.14 29.39
C LEU A 338 4.81 -44.30 30.15
N ILE A 339 5.70 -43.31 30.09
CA ILE A 339 6.95 -43.34 30.87
C ILE A 339 6.66 -43.41 32.37
N GLN A 340 5.71 -42.61 32.87
CA GLN A 340 5.32 -42.62 34.28
C GLN A 340 4.75 -43.98 34.70
N LEU A 341 3.86 -44.56 33.89
CA LEU A 341 3.26 -45.87 34.17
C LEU A 341 4.32 -46.99 34.17
N ILE A 342 5.28 -46.95 33.24
CA ILE A 342 6.39 -47.90 33.21
C ILE A 342 7.26 -47.75 34.47
N HIS A 343 7.62 -46.53 34.88
CA HIS A 343 8.37 -46.32 36.12
C HIS A 343 7.60 -46.78 37.36
N ALA A 344 6.28 -46.53 37.42
CA ALA A 344 5.42 -46.96 38.52
C ALA A 344 5.30 -48.49 38.64
N SER A 345 5.47 -49.23 37.53
CA SER A 345 5.48 -50.69 37.53
C SER A 345 6.70 -51.32 38.19
N GLY A 346 7.78 -50.55 38.40
CA GLY A 346 9.03 -51.02 39.01
C GLY A 346 9.86 -52.00 38.15
N SER A 347 9.45 -52.25 36.91
CA SER A 347 10.13 -53.17 35.99
C SER A 347 10.59 -52.47 34.71
N ASN A 348 11.70 -52.92 34.14
CA ASN A 348 12.29 -52.34 32.94
C ASN A 348 11.89 -53.14 31.70
N LEU A 349 10.89 -52.65 30.96
CA LEU A 349 10.52 -53.24 29.67
C LEU A 349 11.62 -53.00 28.63
N ILE A 350 11.98 -54.05 27.89
CA ILE A 350 13.04 -54.03 26.88
C ILE A 350 12.40 -54.39 25.53
N THR A 351 12.83 -53.73 24.47
CA THR A 351 12.44 -54.04 23.10
C THR A 351 13.19 -55.28 22.59
N THR A 352 12.75 -55.88 21.49
CA THR A 352 13.48 -56.95 20.79
C THR A 352 14.91 -56.56 20.38
N GLY A 353 15.18 -55.26 20.21
CA GLY A 353 16.50 -54.70 19.93
C GLY A 353 17.35 -54.40 21.17
N GLU A 354 17.02 -54.99 22.32
CA GLU A 354 17.74 -54.86 23.61
C GLU A 354 17.76 -53.44 24.20
N GLU A 355 16.92 -52.52 23.71
CA GLU A 355 16.79 -51.17 24.25
C GLU A 355 15.63 -51.06 25.26
N LEU A 356 15.83 -50.29 26.33
CA LEU A 356 14.77 -49.87 27.27
C LEU A 356 13.65 -49.11 26.54
N VAL A 357 12.40 -49.54 26.74
CA VAL A 357 11.21 -48.91 26.14
C VAL A 357 11.10 -47.42 26.47
N THR A 358 11.47 -47.01 27.69
CA THR A 358 11.45 -45.60 28.10
C THR A 358 12.40 -44.73 27.27
N ASN A 359 13.62 -45.21 27.00
CA ASN A 359 14.59 -44.52 26.14
C ASN A 359 14.07 -44.43 24.70
N TYR A 360 13.42 -45.51 24.22
CA TYR A 360 12.82 -45.54 22.89
C TYR A 360 11.69 -44.50 22.75
N ILE A 361 10.78 -44.42 23.74
CA ILE A 361 9.72 -43.41 23.78
C ILE A 361 10.31 -42.00 23.78
N MET A 362 11.35 -41.74 24.59
CA MET A 362 12.02 -40.44 24.61
C MET A 362 12.61 -40.07 23.25
N ARG A 363 13.28 -41.02 22.57
CA ARG A 363 13.82 -40.80 21.22
C ARG A 363 12.72 -40.49 20.20
N LEU A 364 11.60 -41.19 20.23
CA LEU A 364 10.46 -40.90 19.36
C LEU A 364 9.88 -39.52 19.63
N ALA A 365 9.73 -39.15 20.91
CA ALA A 365 9.26 -37.83 21.31
C ALA A 365 10.21 -36.72 20.82
N ASP A 366 11.53 -36.89 21.00
CA ASP A 366 12.52 -35.92 20.51
C ASP A 366 12.47 -35.78 18.99
N ARG A 367 12.37 -36.89 18.26
CA ARG A 367 12.22 -36.87 16.80
C ARG A 367 10.98 -36.10 16.34
N ILE A 368 9.84 -36.29 17.00
CA ILE A 368 8.61 -35.53 16.68
C ILE A 368 8.81 -34.04 16.97
N ARG A 369 9.45 -33.66 18.09
CA ARG A 369 9.70 -32.24 18.41
C ARG A 369 10.63 -31.57 17.43
N ASP A 370 11.67 -32.27 16.98
CA ASP A 370 12.60 -31.72 15.97
C ASP A 370 11.88 -31.52 14.63
N GLN A 371 11.04 -32.48 14.24
CA GLN A 371 10.24 -32.38 13.02
C GLN A 371 9.16 -31.29 13.13
N GLU A 372 8.50 -31.15 14.29
CA GLU A 372 7.58 -30.05 14.59
C GLU A 372 8.25 -28.69 14.35
N ARG A 373 9.45 -28.49 14.94
CA ARG A 373 10.18 -27.23 14.81
C ARG A 373 10.48 -26.92 13.35
N SER A 374 10.92 -27.91 12.58
CA SER A 374 11.22 -27.75 11.15
C SER A 374 9.97 -27.38 10.34
N VAL A 375 8.88 -28.13 10.52
CA VAL A 375 7.62 -27.96 9.79
C VAL A 375 6.93 -26.65 10.17
N MET A 376 6.96 -26.25 11.45
CA MET A 376 6.40 -24.97 11.91
C MET A 376 7.17 -23.77 11.37
N ASN A 377 8.50 -23.84 11.28
CA ASN A 377 9.30 -22.80 10.63
C ASN A 377 8.94 -22.66 9.14
N LEU A 378 8.66 -23.75 8.43
CA LEU A 378 8.16 -23.68 7.06
C LEU A 378 6.74 -23.09 7.02
N SER A 379 5.86 -23.54 7.92
CA SER A 379 4.50 -23.03 8.05
C SER A 379 4.44 -21.52 8.25
N ASP A 380 5.31 -20.95 9.10
CA ASP A 380 5.40 -19.49 9.28
C ASP A 380 5.88 -18.77 8.02
N ARG A 381 6.85 -19.35 7.28
CA ARG A 381 7.29 -18.78 6.00
C ARG A 381 6.17 -18.78 4.95
N VAL A 382 5.42 -19.87 4.86
CA VAL A 382 4.26 -20.00 3.96
C VAL A 382 3.17 -19.02 4.34
N ARG A 383 2.83 -18.91 5.63
CA ARG A 383 1.86 -17.95 6.16
C ARG A 383 2.22 -16.51 5.77
N ASN A 384 3.46 -16.10 6.07
CA ASN A 384 3.96 -14.77 5.70
C ASN A 384 3.87 -14.53 4.18
N ARG A 385 4.18 -15.55 3.37
CA ARG A 385 4.08 -15.45 1.91
C ARG A 385 2.65 -15.26 1.43
N LEU A 386 1.69 -16.00 2.00
CA LEU A 386 0.27 -15.86 1.68
C LEU A 386 -0.26 -14.49 2.08
N GLU A 387 0.08 -13.99 3.28
CA GLU A 387 -0.28 -12.64 3.73
C GLU A 387 0.26 -11.56 2.77
N GLN A 388 1.50 -11.68 2.32
CA GLN A 388 2.09 -10.76 1.32
C GLN A 388 1.34 -10.80 -0.02
N MET A 389 0.99 -11.99 -0.50
CA MET A 389 0.24 -12.11 -1.76
C MET A 389 -1.16 -11.51 -1.64
N LEU A 390 -1.80 -11.61 -0.47
CA LEU A 390 -3.07 -10.97 -0.18
C LEU A 390 -2.95 -9.44 -0.16
N ASP A 391 -1.97 -8.92 0.56
CA ASP A 391 -1.71 -7.47 0.63
C ASP A 391 -1.47 -6.89 -0.77
N LEU A 392 -0.71 -7.60 -1.63
CA LEU A 392 -0.47 -7.20 -3.02
C LEU A 392 -1.75 -7.22 -3.87
N ALA A 393 -2.61 -8.23 -3.70
CA ALA A 393 -3.90 -8.30 -4.38
C ALA A 393 -4.82 -7.14 -3.99
N GLN A 394 -4.88 -6.82 -2.69
CA GLN A 394 -5.65 -5.68 -2.18
C GLN A 394 -5.08 -4.34 -2.67
N LEU A 395 -3.76 -4.19 -2.72
CA LEU A 395 -3.13 -2.98 -3.25
C LEU A 395 -3.47 -2.78 -4.73
N ARG A 396 -3.49 -3.85 -5.53
CA ARG A 396 -3.93 -3.79 -6.94
C ARG A 396 -5.38 -3.33 -7.06
N ALA A 397 -6.29 -3.87 -6.24
CA ALA A 397 -7.68 -3.44 -6.23
C ALA A 397 -7.83 -1.95 -5.88
N LEU A 398 -7.07 -1.45 -4.89
CA LEU A 398 -7.03 -0.02 -4.57
C LEU A 398 -6.44 0.83 -5.69
N ALA A 399 -5.41 0.33 -6.39
CA ALA A 399 -4.83 1.01 -7.54
C ALA A 399 -5.81 1.09 -8.72
N ASP A 400 -6.62 0.05 -8.94
CA ASP A 400 -7.65 0.06 -9.98
C ASP A 400 -8.79 1.02 -9.62
N HIS A 401 -9.18 1.07 -8.35
CA HIS A 401 -10.13 2.07 -7.84
C HIS A 401 -9.58 3.50 -8.01
N ALA A 402 -8.33 3.75 -7.61
CA ALA A 402 -7.64 5.03 -7.79
C ALA A 402 -7.60 5.45 -9.27
N GLN A 403 -7.27 4.53 -10.18
CA GLN A 403 -7.29 4.81 -11.61
C GLN A 403 -8.70 5.14 -12.13
N SER A 404 -9.74 4.48 -11.61
CA SER A 404 -11.12 4.80 -11.96
C SER A 404 -11.50 6.22 -11.54
N LEU A 405 -11.09 6.66 -10.34
CA LEU A 405 -11.32 8.02 -9.87
C LEU A 405 -10.59 9.03 -10.75
N ILE A 406 -9.29 8.80 -11.00
CA ILE A 406 -8.48 9.64 -11.89
C ILE A 406 -9.13 9.74 -13.28
N ASN A 407 -9.66 8.64 -13.83
CA ASN A 407 -10.39 8.64 -15.10
C ASN A 407 -11.64 9.55 -15.04
N THR A 408 -12.43 9.47 -13.98
CA THR A 408 -13.62 10.32 -13.79
C THR A 408 -13.24 11.79 -13.72
N GLU A 409 -12.22 12.13 -12.95
CA GLU A 409 -11.73 13.51 -12.82
C GLU A 409 -11.13 14.04 -14.14
N GLU A 410 -10.37 13.22 -14.87
CA GLU A 410 -9.87 13.56 -16.21
C GLU A 410 -11.03 13.81 -17.20
N GLN A 411 -12.08 13.00 -17.15
CA GLN A 411 -13.28 13.21 -17.98
C GLN A 411 -14.01 14.50 -17.63
N MET A 412 -14.18 14.81 -16.34
CA MET A 412 -14.77 16.09 -15.91
C MET A 412 -13.92 17.30 -16.31
N PHE A 413 -12.59 17.17 -16.18
CA PHE A 413 -11.65 18.20 -16.62
C PHE A 413 -11.78 18.48 -18.12
N VAL A 414 -11.80 17.43 -18.96
CA VAL A 414 -11.94 17.57 -20.41
C VAL A 414 -13.31 18.10 -20.81
N ALA A 415 -14.38 17.62 -20.19
CA ALA A 415 -15.75 18.04 -20.51
C ALA A 415 -16.01 19.52 -20.20
N THR A 416 -15.33 20.07 -19.20
CA THR A 416 -15.46 21.49 -18.82
C THR A 416 -14.42 22.39 -19.51
N PHE A 417 -13.52 21.83 -20.32
CA PHE A 417 -12.42 22.59 -20.89
C PHE A 417 -12.86 23.48 -22.05
N THR A 418 -12.94 24.78 -21.80
CA THR A 418 -13.11 25.84 -22.81
C THR A 418 -12.21 27.03 -22.47
N ILE A 419 -11.84 27.82 -23.49
CA ILE A 419 -11.16 29.11 -23.31
C ILE A 419 -12.23 30.20 -23.25
N PRO A 420 -12.30 30.99 -22.17
CA PRO A 420 -13.31 32.03 -22.04
C PRO A 420 -13.16 33.11 -23.12
N SER A 421 -14.30 33.57 -23.64
CA SER A 421 -14.39 34.59 -24.70
C SER A 421 -14.77 35.98 -24.20
N SER A 422 -15.19 36.08 -22.93
CA SER A 422 -15.67 37.28 -22.26
C SER A 422 -15.39 37.25 -20.76
N LEU A 423 -15.55 38.38 -20.08
CA LEU A 423 -15.41 38.46 -18.62
C LEU A 423 -16.40 37.56 -17.88
N SER A 424 -17.67 37.59 -18.29
CA SER A 424 -18.73 36.80 -17.64
C SER A 424 -18.47 35.30 -17.74
N GLU A 425 -18.03 34.84 -18.91
CA GLU A 425 -17.66 33.43 -19.12
C GLU A 425 -16.40 33.05 -18.32
N ALA A 426 -15.39 33.93 -18.27
CA ALA A 426 -14.17 33.70 -17.49
C ALA A 426 -14.48 33.55 -16.00
N GLU A 427 -15.32 34.41 -15.43
CA GLU A 427 -15.72 34.34 -14.02
C GLU A 427 -16.59 33.10 -13.72
N GLN A 428 -17.49 32.73 -14.63
CA GLN A 428 -18.29 31.50 -14.51
C GLN A 428 -17.40 30.25 -14.52
N LEU A 429 -16.50 30.14 -15.50
CA LEU A 429 -15.58 29.01 -15.61
C LEU A 429 -14.60 28.96 -14.43
N GLN A 430 -14.15 30.11 -13.93
CA GLN A 430 -13.31 30.20 -12.72
C GLN A 430 -14.07 29.71 -11.47
N SER A 431 -15.33 30.07 -11.33
CA SER A 431 -16.19 29.58 -10.23
C SER A 431 -16.41 28.07 -10.32
N GLY A 432 -16.76 27.55 -11.50
CA GLY A 432 -16.91 26.11 -11.73
C GLY A 432 -15.61 25.33 -11.49
N HIS A 433 -14.47 25.90 -11.87
CA HIS A 433 -13.16 25.29 -11.60
C HIS A 433 -12.82 25.22 -10.11
N LYS A 434 -13.25 26.19 -9.29
CA LYS A 434 -13.11 26.10 -7.83
C LYS A 434 -13.88 24.92 -7.25
N GLN A 435 -15.08 24.62 -7.76
CA GLN A 435 -15.83 23.44 -7.35
C GLN A 435 -15.13 22.14 -7.76
N PHE A 436 -14.55 22.10 -8.96
CA PHE A 436 -13.74 20.98 -9.42
C PHE A 436 -12.48 20.77 -8.55
N GLN A 437 -11.82 21.84 -8.09
CA GLN A 437 -10.68 21.74 -7.17
C GLN A 437 -11.05 21.04 -5.85
N LEU A 438 -12.25 21.28 -5.30
CA LEU A 438 -12.73 20.56 -4.12
C LEU A 438 -12.92 19.05 -4.38
N ALA A 439 -13.36 18.67 -5.59
CA ALA A 439 -13.45 17.25 -5.99
C ALA A 439 -12.05 16.60 -6.09
N ILE A 440 -11.09 17.33 -6.68
CA ILE A 440 -9.68 16.92 -6.73
C ILE A 440 -9.08 16.74 -5.33
N GLU A 441 -9.37 17.62 -4.37
CA GLU A 441 -8.93 17.48 -2.98
C GLU A 441 -9.46 16.19 -2.34
N LYS A 442 -10.74 15.87 -2.54
CA LYS A 442 -11.32 14.60 -2.05
C LYS A 442 -10.67 13.38 -2.68
N THR A 443 -10.41 13.40 -3.99
CA THR A 443 -9.69 12.32 -4.67
C THR A 443 -8.25 12.21 -4.17
N ASN A 444 -7.59 13.35 -3.86
CA ASN A 444 -6.24 13.37 -3.30
C ASN A 444 -6.14 12.61 -1.97
N GLU A 445 -7.14 12.73 -1.09
CA GLU A 445 -7.18 11.97 0.17
C GLU A 445 -7.14 10.46 -0.07
N GLN A 446 -7.87 9.98 -1.08
CA GLN A 446 -7.90 8.56 -1.44
C GLN A 446 -6.58 8.10 -2.07
N ILE A 447 -5.95 8.93 -2.91
CA ILE A 447 -4.61 8.66 -3.46
C ILE A 447 -3.55 8.64 -2.35
N CYS A 448 -3.63 9.54 -1.37
CA CYS A 448 -2.75 9.56 -0.20
C CYS A 448 -2.92 8.30 0.66
N ALA A 449 -4.15 7.84 0.89
CA ALA A 449 -4.41 6.59 1.61
C ALA A 449 -3.83 5.37 0.89
N PHE A 450 -4.01 5.31 -0.44
CA PHE A 450 -3.38 4.29 -1.30
C PHE A 450 -1.84 4.30 -1.18
N ASN A 451 -1.21 5.47 -1.28
CA ASN A 451 0.24 5.62 -1.15
C ASN A 451 0.74 5.27 0.25
N CYS A 452 -0.01 5.59 1.30
CA CYS A 452 0.31 5.22 2.67
C CYS A 452 0.35 3.69 2.83
N LYS A 453 -0.69 2.98 2.34
CA LYS A 453 -0.72 1.51 2.36
C LYS A 453 0.45 0.91 1.59
N ALA A 454 0.76 1.43 0.41
CA ALA A 454 1.92 0.99 -0.38
C ALA A 454 3.25 1.21 0.37
N GLY A 455 3.41 2.35 1.05
CA GLY A 455 4.59 2.65 1.85
C GLY A 455 4.82 1.67 2.99
N VAL A 456 3.76 1.29 3.72
CA VAL A 456 3.82 0.27 4.77
C VAL A 456 4.24 -1.08 4.20
N MET A 457 3.76 -1.45 3.02
CA MET A 457 4.14 -2.71 2.37
C MET A 457 5.63 -2.75 1.98
N CYS A 458 6.17 -1.66 1.43
CA CYS A 458 7.60 -1.58 1.07
C CYS A 458 8.52 -1.67 2.30
N GLN A 459 8.07 -1.22 3.48
CA GLN A 459 8.85 -1.35 4.72
C GLN A 459 8.90 -2.79 5.26
N LYS A 460 7.89 -3.62 4.94
CA LYS A 460 7.79 -4.99 5.42
C LYS A 460 8.60 -6.00 4.59
N ASP A 461 8.78 -5.76 3.29
CA ASP A 461 9.51 -6.69 2.42
C ASP A 461 10.20 -6.01 1.21
N GLU A 462 11.52 -6.10 1.18
CA GLU A 462 12.35 -5.57 0.09
C GLU A 462 12.12 -6.33 -1.24
N ARG A 463 11.75 -7.61 -1.22
CA ARG A 463 11.66 -8.46 -2.43
C ARG A 463 10.46 -8.13 -3.32
N GLU A 464 9.35 -7.69 -2.74
CA GLU A 464 8.14 -7.28 -3.46
C GLU A 464 8.12 -5.77 -3.78
N THR A 465 9.11 -5.01 -3.29
CA THR A 465 9.18 -3.55 -3.42
C THR A 465 9.11 -3.11 -4.88
N ALA A 466 9.78 -3.79 -5.81
CA ALA A 466 9.75 -3.44 -7.23
C ALA A 466 8.34 -3.53 -7.85
N LYS A 467 7.54 -4.54 -7.47
CA LYS A 467 6.16 -4.71 -7.95
C LYS A 467 5.26 -3.62 -7.38
N VAL A 468 5.38 -3.33 -6.08
CA VAL A 468 4.65 -2.26 -5.41
C VAL A 468 4.98 -0.90 -6.03
N SER A 469 6.26 -0.59 -6.22
CA SER A 469 6.72 0.65 -6.84
C SER A 469 6.17 0.84 -8.25
N ASN A 470 6.08 -0.23 -9.06
CA ASN A 470 5.49 -0.14 -10.40
C ASN A 470 4.01 0.25 -10.36
N ILE A 471 3.22 -0.40 -9.48
CA ILE A 471 1.80 -0.08 -9.30
C ILE A 471 1.62 1.37 -8.85
N VAL A 472 2.40 1.79 -7.85
CA VAL A 472 2.39 3.15 -7.30
C VAL A 472 2.75 4.18 -8.37
N GLU A 473 3.81 3.95 -9.14
CA GLU A 473 4.26 4.90 -10.17
C GLU A 473 3.23 5.04 -11.29
N ARG A 474 2.53 3.96 -11.66
CA ARG A 474 1.44 4.02 -12.65
C ARG A 474 0.28 4.92 -12.22
N VAL A 475 -0.11 4.86 -10.95
CA VAL A 475 -1.18 5.73 -10.39
C VAL A 475 -0.66 7.17 -10.22
N ASN A 476 0.51 7.33 -9.58
CA ASN A 476 1.04 8.64 -9.22
C ASN A 476 1.49 9.47 -10.43
N SER A 477 2.01 8.84 -11.48
CA SER A 477 2.36 9.57 -12.72
C SER A 477 1.13 10.21 -13.37
N ARG A 478 0.01 9.49 -13.45
CA ARG A 478 -1.26 10.02 -13.96
C ARG A 478 -1.84 11.09 -13.03
N TRP A 479 -1.82 10.84 -11.72
CA TRP A 479 -2.29 11.82 -10.74
C TRP A 479 -1.50 13.13 -10.79
N ARG A 480 -0.15 13.05 -10.78
CA ARG A 480 0.73 14.22 -10.91
C ARG A 480 0.44 15.01 -12.18
N ARG A 481 0.19 14.32 -13.30
CA ARG A 481 -0.20 14.96 -14.56
C ARG A 481 -1.53 15.72 -14.43
N LEU A 482 -2.57 15.10 -13.88
CA LEU A 482 -3.88 15.72 -13.71
C LEU A 482 -3.83 16.96 -12.79
N ILE A 483 -3.08 16.89 -11.69
CA ILE A 483 -2.86 18.04 -10.80
C ILE A 483 -2.17 19.19 -11.53
N ALA A 484 -1.11 18.91 -12.30
CA ALA A 484 -0.43 19.93 -13.08
C ALA A 484 -1.35 20.58 -14.12
N LEU A 485 -2.20 19.80 -14.80
CA LEU A 485 -3.19 20.32 -15.75
C LEU A 485 -4.25 21.19 -15.05
N THR A 486 -4.67 20.79 -13.84
CA THR A 486 -5.63 21.54 -13.01
C THR A 486 -5.05 22.90 -12.61
N ASP A 487 -3.78 22.95 -12.19
CA ASP A 487 -3.09 24.19 -11.83
C ASP A 487 -2.87 25.11 -13.05
N GLU A 488 -2.47 24.58 -14.20
CA GLU A 488 -2.35 25.39 -15.43
C GLU A 488 -3.72 25.94 -15.88
N ARG A 489 -4.80 25.18 -15.71
CA ARG A 489 -6.17 25.66 -15.97
C ARG A 489 -6.56 26.79 -15.01
N HIS A 490 -6.21 26.69 -13.73
CA HIS A 490 -6.44 27.76 -12.76
C HIS A 490 -5.76 29.07 -13.20
N LYS A 491 -4.46 28.99 -13.55
CA LYS A 491 -3.69 30.15 -14.02
C LYS A 491 -4.27 30.76 -15.30
N LEU A 492 -4.72 29.92 -16.24
CA LEU A 492 -5.39 30.37 -17.45
C LEU A 492 -6.65 31.18 -17.12
N LEU A 493 -7.55 30.64 -16.30
CA LEU A 493 -8.80 31.31 -15.94
C LEU A 493 -8.57 32.61 -15.15
N VAL A 494 -7.60 32.63 -14.23
CA VAL A 494 -7.19 33.86 -13.53
C VAL A 494 -6.69 34.91 -14.51
N SER A 495 -5.79 34.54 -15.43
CA SER A 495 -5.26 35.47 -16.43
C SER A 495 -6.33 36.01 -17.37
N ALA A 496 -7.32 35.19 -17.74
CA ALA A 496 -8.48 35.61 -18.53
C ALA A 496 -9.32 36.67 -17.81
N CYS A 497 -9.68 36.41 -16.55
CA CYS A 497 -10.44 37.37 -15.72
C CYS A 497 -9.68 38.70 -15.60
N THR A 498 -8.37 38.65 -15.34
CA THR A 498 -7.53 39.85 -15.25
C THR A 498 -7.49 40.60 -16.57
N TYR A 499 -7.27 39.92 -17.69
CA TYR A 499 -7.24 40.52 -19.03
C TYR A 499 -8.56 41.25 -19.33
N TYR A 500 -9.70 40.57 -19.22
CA TYR A 500 -10.99 41.18 -19.57
C TYR A 500 -11.37 42.34 -18.64
N LYS A 501 -11.05 42.26 -17.34
CA LYS A 501 -11.25 43.38 -16.40
C LYS A 501 -10.41 44.60 -16.79
N THR A 502 -9.15 44.38 -17.17
CA THR A 502 -8.29 45.46 -17.64
C THR A 502 -8.80 46.04 -18.95
N LEU A 503 -9.19 45.20 -19.91
CA LEU A 503 -9.68 45.66 -21.21
C LEU A 503 -10.94 46.52 -21.08
N ILE A 504 -11.91 46.08 -20.26
CA ILE A 504 -13.14 46.83 -19.98
C ILE A 504 -12.85 48.18 -19.29
N ALA A 505 -11.81 48.26 -18.46
CA ALA A 505 -11.41 49.51 -17.81
C ALA A 505 -10.67 50.47 -18.74
N VAL A 506 -9.90 49.96 -19.70
CA VAL A 506 -9.06 50.79 -20.59
C VAL A 506 -9.83 51.31 -21.79
N LEU A 507 -10.69 50.51 -22.43
CA LEU A 507 -11.39 50.91 -23.67
C LEU A 507 -12.17 52.25 -23.53
N PRO A 508 -12.96 52.50 -22.47
CA PRO A 508 -13.68 53.76 -22.32
C PRO A 508 -12.75 54.97 -22.13
N LEU A 509 -11.57 54.76 -21.53
CA LEU A 509 -10.57 55.82 -21.38
C LEU A 509 -10.02 56.22 -22.76
N LEU A 510 -9.75 55.24 -23.63
CA LEU A 510 -9.32 55.50 -25.01
C LEU A 510 -10.39 56.27 -25.80
N ASP A 511 -11.67 55.90 -25.64
CA ASP A 511 -12.78 56.57 -26.31
C ASP A 511 -12.87 58.05 -25.88
N SER A 512 -12.79 58.31 -24.56
CA SER A 512 -12.79 59.67 -24.01
C SER A 512 -11.60 60.50 -24.47
N ASP A 513 -10.39 59.93 -24.44
CA ASP A 513 -9.17 60.63 -24.86
C ASP A 513 -9.17 60.94 -26.37
N GLU A 514 -9.67 60.03 -27.21
CA GLU A 514 -9.84 60.29 -28.64
C GLU A 514 -10.81 61.44 -28.91
N GLU A 515 -11.97 61.47 -28.25
CA GLU A 515 -12.95 62.55 -28.41
C GLU A 515 -12.43 63.91 -27.93
N ASP A 516 -11.73 63.92 -26.79
CA ASP A 516 -11.18 65.14 -26.20
C ASP A 516 -10.04 65.76 -27.02
N TYR A 517 -9.26 64.95 -27.73
CA TYR A 517 -8.14 65.44 -28.55
C TYR A 517 -8.52 65.86 -29.97
N ILE A 518 -9.68 65.44 -30.49
CA ILE A 518 -10.16 65.88 -31.82
C ILE A 518 -10.66 67.33 -31.79
N GLN A 519 -11.06 67.85 -30.62
CA GLN A 519 -11.68 69.17 -30.52
C GLN A 519 -10.64 70.31 -30.56
N SER A 520 -10.56 71.02 -31.69
CA SER A 520 -9.75 72.24 -31.83
C SER A 520 -10.36 73.40 -31.04
N ARG A 521 -9.65 73.94 -30.05
CA ARG A 521 -10.10 75.04 -29.17
C ARG A 521 -8.98 76.06 -28.95
N ASP A 522 -9.34 77.34 -28.83
CA ASP A 522 -8.40 78.36 -28.32
C ASP A 522 -8.34 78.30 -26.79
N TRP A 523 -7.29 77.69 -26.26
CA TRP A 523 -7.12 77.45 -24.83
C TRP A 523 -6.88 78.75 -24.03
N CYS A 524 -6.42 79.83 -24.67
CA CYS A 524 -6.28 81.13 -24.03
C CYS A 524 -7.62 81.81 -23.75
N SER A 525 -8.62 81.58 -24.61
CA SER A 525 -9.98 82.14 -24.47
C SER A 525 -10.76 81.54 -23.30
N LEU A 526 -10.39 80.33 -22.85
CA LEU A 526 -11.00 79.67 -21.68
C LEU A 526 -10.74 80.43 -20.38
N PHE A 527 -9.61 81.14 -20.28
CA PHE A 527 -9.32 81.99 -19.13
C PHE A 527 -10.21 83.24 -19.11
N SER A 528 -10.58 83.77 -20.27
CA SER A 528 -11.47 84.94 -20.39
C SER A 528 -12.94 84.62 -20.07
N ASN A 529 -13.34 83.36 -20.25
CA ASN A 529 -14.69 82.86 -19.99
C ASN A 529 -14.82 82.07 -18.67
N ALA A 530 -13.74 81.96 -17.89
CA ALA A 530 -13.75 81.24 -16.61
C ALA A 530 -14.40 82.09 -15.51
N ASP A 531 -15.52 81.61 -14.97
CA ASP A 531 -16.17 82.13 -13.78
C ASP A 531 -15.17 82.14 -12.59
N PRO A 532 -15.07 83.20 -11.76
CA PRO A 532 -14.06 83.28 -10.68
C PRO A 532 -14.14 82.15 -9.65
N HIS A 533 -15.24 81.40 -9.61
CA HIS A 533 -15.42 80.23 -8.76
C HIS A 533 -14.69 78.95 -9.24
N PHE A 534 -14.21 78.89 -10.49
CA PHE A 534 -13.50 77.69 -10.99
C PHE A 534 -11.99 77.68 -10.65
N LEU A 535 -11.44 78.82 -10.20
CA LEU A 535 -10.04 78.93 -9.78
C LEU A 535 -9.81 78.47 -8.33
N SER A 536 -10.87 78.28 -7.54
CA SER A 536 -10.80 77.76 -6.16
C SER A 536 -10.96 76.24 -6.04
N SER A 537 -11.32 75.54 -7.14
CA SER A 537 -11.54 74.09 -7.16
C SER A 537 -10.37 73.28 -7.74
N LEU A 538 -9.21 73.91 -7.99
CA LEU A 538 -7.98 73.19 -8.31
C LEU A 538 -7.39 72.57 -7.03
N PRO A 539 -7.08 71.27 -7.01
CA PRO A 539 -6.53 70.63 -5.83
C PRO A 539 -5.11 71.16 -5.57
N VAL A 540 -4.94 71.88 -4.46
CA VAL A 540 -3.64 72.04 -3.81
C VAL A 540 -3.35 70.71 -3.14
N THR A 541 -2.31 70.02 -3.58
CA THR A 541 -1.78 68.83 -2.89
C THR A 541 -1.32 69.21 -1.48
N PRO A 542 -1.72 68.49 -0.42
CA PRO A 542 -0.92 68.35 0.78
C PRO A 542 -0.35 66.93 0.82
N ARG A 543 0.97 66.81 0.91
CA ARG A 543 1.58 65.59 1.42
C ARG A 543 1.28 65.48 2.91
N ASP A 544 0.70 64.33 3.26
CA ASP A 544 0.73 63.60 4.51
C ASP A 544 0.23 64.25 5.81
N GLY A 545 -0.83 63.65 6.37
CA GLY A 545 -0.93 63.36 7.81
C GLY A 545 -2.01 64.09 8.60
N SER A 546 -3.03 63.31 9.02
CA SER A 546 -3.91 63.49 10.20
C SER A 546 -4.95 64.63 10.25
N SER A 547 -6.22 64.25 10.39
CA SER A 547 -7.31 65.05 11.01
C SER A 547 -7.09 65.17 12.53
N PRO A 548 -7.85 65.98 13.33
CA PRO A 548 -9.03 66.80 12.98
C PRO A 548 -9.15 68.19 13.69
N LEU A 549 -10.26 68.90 13.39
CA LEU A 549 -11.01 69.91 14.18
C LEU A 549 -10.62 71.42 14.16
N CYS A 550 -11.68 72.21 13.88
CA CYS A 550 -12.15 73.45 14.53
C CYS A 550 -12.05 74.82 13.79
N PHE A 551 -13.24 75.43 13.67
CA PHE A 551 -13.65 76.82 13.96
C PHE A 551 -12.94 78.06 13.36
N SER A 552 -13.82 78.96 12.86
CA SER A 552 -13.85 80.41 13.17
C SER A 552 -13.25 81.41 12.15
N THR A 553 -14.16 82.07 11.42
CA THR A 553 -14.44 83.53 11.52
C THR A 553 -13.65 84.57 10.70
N ASN A 554 -14.46 85.41 10.06
CA ASN A 554 -14.30 86.84 9.69
C ASN A 554 -13.55 87.29 8.41
N ASN A 555 -14.37 87.78 7.47
CA ASN A 555 -14.55 89.20 7.12
C ASN A 555 -13.30 90.04 6.80
N GLN A 556 -13.14 90.49 5.55
CA GLN A 556 -13.35 91.90 5.13
C GLN A 556 -12.69 92.26 3.76
N LEU A 557 -13.52 92.88 2.92
CA LEU A 557 -13.28 94.09 2.11
C LEU A 557 -12.44 94.04 0.81
N LEU A 558 -13.16 94.38 -0.27
CA LEU A 558 -12.87 95.40 -1.31
C LEU A 558 -11.68 95.16 -2.27
N SER A 559 -11.98 95.04 -3.56
CA SER A 559 -11.89 96.14 -4.54
C SER A 559 -11.63 95.60 -5.96
N ASN A 560 -12.23 96.29 -6.93
CA ASN A 560 -12.10 96.10 -8.37
C ASN A 560 -10.65 95.84 -8.83
N GLY A 561 -10.44 94.81 -9.66
CA GLY A 561 -9.22 94.63 -10.43
C GLY A 561 -9.42 93.57 -11.51
N SER A 562 -9.08 93.90 -12.75
CA SER A 562 -9.07 92.94 -13.87
C SER A 562 -8.15 91.75 -13.56
N PRO A 563 -8.36 90.56 -14.17
CA PRO A 563 -7.47 89.43 -13.99
C PRO A 563 -6.04 89.85 -14.35
N LYS A 564 -5.08 89.66 -13.44
CA LYS A 564 -3.69 90.01 -13.68
C LYS A 564 -3.12 89.02 -14.70
N CYS A 565 -2.35 89.52 -15.67
CA CYS A 565 -1.75 88.69 -16.73
C CYS A 565 -0.88 87.52 -16.19
N GLN A 566 -0.35 87.64 -14.97
CA GLN A 566 0.41 86.59 -14.27
C GLN A 566 -0.43 85.36 -13.89
N ASP A 567 -1.74 85.53 -13.67
CA ASP A 567 -2.67 84.44 -13.31
C ASP A 567 -2.98 83.57 -14.54
N LYS A 568 -3.02 84.18 -15.73
CA LYS A 568 -3.18 83.51 -17.02
C LYS A 568 -1.97 82.64 -17.38
N VAL A 569 -0.75 83.12 -17.12
CA VAL A 569 0.50 82.34 -17.29
C VAL A 569 0.46 81.07 -16.45
N THR A 570 0.11 81.21 -15.16
CA THR A 570 0.06 80.09 -14.21
C THR A 570 -1.03 79.09 -14.60
N PHE A 571 -2.18 79.56 -15.09
CA PHE A 571 -3.26 78.71 -15.59
C PHE A 571 -2.82 77.84 -16.78
N MET A 572 -2.17 78.45 -17.78
CA MET A 572 -1.65 77.71 -18.94
C MET A 572 -0.58 76.67 -18.55
N SER A 573 0.37 77.02 -17.68
CA SER A 573 1.38 76.06 -17.21
C SER A 573 0.77 74.89 -16.43
N LYS A 574 -0.29 75.13 -15.63
CA LYS A 574 -1.03 74.05 -14.95
C LYS A 574 -1.77 73.15 -15.93
N LEU A 575 -2.37 73.72 -16.96
CA LEU A 575 -3.06 72.97 -18.01
C LEU A 575 -2.10 72.08 -18.80
N LEU A 576 -0.90 72.60 -19.13
CA LEU A 576 0.16 71.82 -19.77
C LEU A 576 0.67 70.69 -18.85
N SER A 577 0.90 70.96 -17.56
CA SER A 577 1.28 69.92 -16.59
C SER A 577 0.22 68.82 -16.48
N LYS A 578 -1.05 69.21 -16.38
CA LYS A 578 -2.17 68.25 -16.32
C LYS A 578 -2.24 67.37 -17.58
N HIS A 579 -2.00 67.97 -18.75
CA HIS A 579 -1.97 67.25 -20.02
C HIS A 579 -0.80 66.25 -20.13
N MET A 580 0.35 66.56 -19.52
CA MET A 580 1.47 65.62 -19.39
C MET A 580 1.14 64.46 -18.43
N ASP A 581 0.50 64.74 -17.29
CA ASP A 581 0.09 63.71 -16.33
C ASP A 581 -0.99 62.78 -16.91
N GLU A 582 -1.91 63.31 -17.72
CA GLU A 582 -2.94 62.55 -18.44
C GLU A 582 -2.30 61.57 -19.45
N LYS A 583 -1.24 61.97 -20.18
CA LYS A 583 -0.46 61.06 -21.06
C LYS A 583 0.15 59.90 -20.28
N GLU A 584 0.76 60.17 -19.12
CA GLU A 584 1.44 59.14 -18.33
C GLU A 584 0.44 58.08 -17.82
N LYS A 585 -0.73 58.52 -17.34
CA LYS A 585 -1.81 57.62 -16.91
C LYS A 585 -2.34 56.77 -18.06
N PHE A 586 -2.53 57.38 -19.23
CA PHE A 586 -2.95 56.71 -20.45
C PHE A 586 -1.96 55.61 -20.87
N LEU A 587 -0.66 55.93 -20.98
CA LEU A 587 0.38 54.98 -21.38
C LEU A 587 0.52 53.82 -20.40
N ARG A 588 0.44 54.09 -19.09
CA ARG A 588 0.44 53.04 -18.04
C ARG A 588 -0.74 52.09 -18.20
N SER A 589 -1.91 52.62 -18.55
CA SER A 589 -3.14 51.84 -18.73
C SER A 589 -3.06 50.94 -19.98
N CYS A 590 -2.56 51.47 -21.10
CA CYS A 590 -2.32 50.69 -22.32
C CYS A 590 -1.25 49.60 -22.11
N THR A 591 -0.16 49.94 -21.42
CA THR A 591 0.92 48.99 -21.09
C THR A 591 0.41 47.84 -20.23
N LEU A 592 -0.43 48.14 -19.22
CA LEU A 592 -1.02 47.13 -18.36
C LEU A 592 -1.95 46.17 -19.15
N ALA A 593 -2.75 46.70 -20.07
CA ALA A 593 -3.62 45.91 -20.94
C ALA A 593 -2.86 44.97 -21.88
N LYS A 594 -1.76 45.44 -22.49
CA LYS A 594 -0.87 44.62 -23.33
C LYS A 594 -0.18 43.51 -22.53
N LYS A 595 0.37 43.85 -21.36
CA LYS A 595 1.00 42.86 -20.47
C LYS A 595 0.02 41.77 -20.04
N ASN A 596 -1.22 42.15 -19.67
CA ASN A 596 -2.21 41.17 -19.24
C ASN A 596 -2.70 40.29 -20.41
N SER A 597 -2.78 40.82 -21.62
CA SER A 597 -3.10 40.01 -22.82
C SER A 597 -1.97 39.04 -23.19
N GLU A 598 -0.71 39.43 -23.09
CA GLU A 598 0.44 38.53 -23.29
C GLU A 598 0.45 37.38 -22.28
N ILE A 599 0.20 37.68 -20.99
CA ILE A 599 0.10 36.64 -19.95
C ILE A 599 -1.04 35.66 -20.27
N PHE A 600 -2.19 36.16 -20.71
CA PHE A 600 -3.31 35.29 -21.09
C PHE A 600 -2.96 34.44 -22.33
N LEU A 601 -2.40 35.04 -23.39
CA LEU A 601 -1.92 34.34 -24.59
C LEU A 601 -0.87 33.27 -24.28
N LYS A 602 0.01 33.51 -23.31
CA LYS A 602 0.98 32.52 -22.83
C LYS A 602 0.29 31.28 -22.28
N TYR A 603 -0.74 31.43 -21.44
CA TYR A 603 -1.47 30.29 -20.87
C TYR A 603 -2.38 29.60 -21.90
N ILE A 604 -2.94 30.34 -22.85
CA ILE A 604 -3.64 29.78 -24.02
C ILE A 604 -2.68 28.91 -24.86
N SER A 605 -1.47 29.40 -25.14
CA SER A 605 -0.45 28.68 -25.92
C SER A 605 0.04 27.40 -25.21
N ARG A 606 0.17 27.43 -23.88
CA ARG A 606 0.49 26.22 -23.09
C ARG A 606 -0.63 25.19 -23.12
N SER A 607 -1.87 25.65 -23.10
CA SER A 607 -3.04 24.78 -23.23
C SER A 607 -3.13 24.12 -24.61
N LEU A 608 -2.68 24.81 -25.66
CA LEU A 608 -2.55 24.24 -27.01
C LEU A 608 -1.58 23.06 -27.05
N GLN A 609 -0.44 23.17 -26.35
CA GLN A 609 0.57 22.11 -26.29
C GLN A 609 0.11 20.86 -25.50
N GLN A 610 -0.95 20.99 -24.69
CA GLN A 610 -1.45 19.92 -23.81
C GLN A 610 -2.70 19.21 -24.37
N SER A 611 -3.42 19.83 -25.32
CA SER A 611 -4.68 19.32 -25.86
C SER A 611 -4.47 18.35 -27.04
N LEU A 612 -5.15 17.21 -26.99
CA LEU A 612 -5.16 16.19 -28.07
C LEU A 612 -6.45 16.22 -28.91
N GLN A 613 -7.45 17.03 -28.54
CA GLN A 613 -8.76 17.05 -29.20
C GLN A 613 -8.88 18.18 -30.21
N ARG A 614 -9.13 17.82 -31.47
CA ARG A 614 -9.13 18.73 -32.63
C ARG A 614 -10.11 19.90 -32.50
N ASN A 615 -11.29 19.70 -31.93
CA ASN A 615 -12.30 20.75 -31.75
C ASN A 615 -11.88 21.80 -30.71
N ILE A 616 -11.19 21.37 -29.65
CA ILE A 616 -10.67 22.26 -28.60
C ILE A 616 -9.51 23.08 -29.17
N VAL A 617 -8.65 22.47 -29.98
CA VAL A 617 -7.54 23.14 -30.67
C VAL A 617 -8.03 24.28 -31.55
N TYR A 618 -9.07 24.07 -32.39
CA TYR A 618 -9.64 25.15 -33.20
C TYR A 618 -10.19 26.32 -32.37
N SER A 619 -10.86 26.02 -31.25
CA SER A 619 -11.38 27.05 -30.35
C SER A 619 -10.25 27.85 -29.68
N ILE A 620 -9.18 27.18 -29.25
CA ILE A 620 -7.96 27.81 -28.68
C ILE A 620 -7.31 28.73 -29.71
N GLU A 621 -7.10 28.27 -30.94
CA GLU A 621 -6.47 29.05 -32.02
C GLU A 621 -7.32 30.27 -32.43
N SER A 622 -8.63 30.09 -32.52
CA SER A 622 -9.59 31.17 -32.78
C SER A 622 -9.51 32.25 -31.70
N MET A 623 -9.51 31.84 -30.41
CA MET A 623 -9.42 32.79 -29.30
C MET A 623 -8.07 33.50 -29.24
N ALA A 624 -6.98 32.77 -29.48
CA ALA A 624 -5.64 33.35 -29.56
C ALA A 624 -5.56 34.41 -30.67
N SER A 625 -6.18 34.15 -31.83
CA SER A 625 -6.24 35.08 -32.95
C SER A 625 -7.06 36.33 -32.60
N LYS A 626 -8.20 36.16 -31.91
CA LYS A 626 -9.02 37.28 -31.42
C LYS A 626 -8.22 38.20 -30.50
N ILE A 627 -7.53 37.64 -29.50
CA ILE A 627 -6.76 38.45 -28.53
C ILE A 627 -5.58 39.17 -29.19
N LYS A 628 -4.92 38.54 -30.17
CA LYS A 628 -3.88 39.20 -30.97
C LYS A 628 -4.44 40.38 -31.76
N ASN A 629 -5.60 40.21 -32.39
CA ASN A 629 -6.27 41.30 -33.08
C ASN A 629 -6.68 42.43 -32.10
N ASP A 630 -7.17 42.10 -30.91
CA ASP A 630 -7.48 43.10 -29.86
C ASP A 630 -6.22 43.89 -29.44
N GLN A 631 -5.06 43.22 -29.33
CA GLN A 631 -3.77 43.87 -29.06
C GLN A 631 -3.34 44.82 -30.20
N GLU A 632 -3.49 44.40 -31.46
CA GLU A 632 -3.17 45.22 -32.62
C GLU A 632 -4.06 46.46 -32.69
N GLN A 633 -5.38 46.31 -32.44
CA GLN A 633 -6.31 47.43 -32.37
C GLN A 633 -5.96 48.39 -31.24
N LEU A 634 -5.66 47.88 -30.05
CA LEU A 634 -5.21 48.69 -28.91
C LEU A 634 -3.96 49.49 -29.27
N HIS A 635 -2.97 48.87 -29.92
CA HIS A 635 -1.75 49.55 -30.33
C HIS A 635 -2.00 50.63 -31.40
N HIS A 636 -2.86 50.35 -32.37
CA HIS A 636 -3.22 51.34 -33.39
C HIS A 636 -3.91 52.56 -32.78
N ARG A 637 -4.88 52.34 -31.88
CA ARG A 637 -5.58 53.41 -31.15
C ARG A 637 -4.62 54.21 -30.26
N GLU A 638 -3.71 53.52 -29.58
CA GLU A 638 -2.67 54.16 -28.76
C GLU A 638 -1.82 55.13 -29.59
N ASN A 639 -1.32 54.68 -30.74
CA ASN A 639 -0.52 55.52 -31.64
C ASN A 639 -1.30 56.73 -32.17
N LYS A 640 -2.58 56.54 -32.51
CA LYS A 640 -3.47 57.62 -32.97
C LYS A 640 -3.68 58.68 -31.88
N ILE A 641 -3.94 58.26 -30.65
CA ILE A 641 -4.10 59.17 -29.50
C ILE A 641 -2.81 59.92 -29.23
N LEU A 642 -1.64 59.27 -29.30
CA LEU A 642 -0.34 59.92 -29.13
C LEU A 642 -0.06 60.99 -30.21
N GLN A 643 -0.50 60.77 -31.46
CA GLN A 643 -0.41 61.78 -32.51
C GLN A 643 -1.28 63.01 -32.20
N LEU A 644 -2.54 62.79 -31.84
CA LEU A 644 -3.47 63.87 -31.46
C LEU A 644 -3.01 64.61 -30.21
N TRP A 645 -2.46 63.90 -29.24
CA TRP A 645 -1.83 64.46 -28.05
C TRP A 645 -0.66 65.38 -28.43
N THR A 646 0.23 64.95 -29.33
CA THR A 646 1.38 65.76 -29.77
C THR A 646 0.92 67.06 -30.44
N GLN A 647 -0.15 66.99 -31.23
CA GLN A 647 -0.76 68.17 -31.84
C GLN A 647 -1.34 69.13 -30.79
N LYS A 648 -2.09 68.62 -29.81
CA LYS A 648 -2.64 69.45 -28.72
C LYS A 648 -1.55 70.05 -27.84
N LYS A 649 -0.49 69.30 -27.52
CA LYS A 649 0.67 69.82 -26.78
C LYS A 649 1.31 70.99 -27.50
N ARG A 650 1.55 70.86 -28.81
CA ARG A 650 2.09 71.95 -29.64
C ARG A 650 1.21 73.22 -29.55
N GLN A 651 -0.12 73.06 -29.58
CA GLN A 651 -1.04 74.20 -29.44
C GLN A 651 -1.01 74.81 -28.02
N LEU A 652 -0.92 73.99 -26.97
CA LEU A 652 -0.81 74.46 -25.59
C LEU A 652 0.51 75.20 -25.34
N ASP A 653 1.62 74.70 -25.90
CA ASP A 653 2.93 75.35 -25.86
C ASP A 653 2.88 76.73 -26.54
N GLN A 654 2.24 76.82 -27.72
CA GLN A 654 1.98 78.09 -28.42
C GLN A 654 1.15 79.07 -27.58
N CYS A 655 0.08 78.57 -26.94
CA CYS A 655 -0.74 79.38 -26.03
C CYS A 655 0.07 79.87 -24.82
N GLN A 656 0.94 79.03 -24.24
CA GLN A 656 1.79 79.40 -23.12
C GLN A 656 2.85 80.44 -23.53
N GLU A 657 3.50 80.26 -24.68
CA GLU A 657 4.41 81.22 -25.28
C GLU A 657 3.72 82.58 -25.50
N PHE A 658 2.52 82.58 -26.08
CA PHE A 658 1.73 83.79 -26.28
C PHE A 658 1.37 84.50 -24.97
N VAL A 659 0.90 83.77 -23.95
CA VAL A 659 0.51 84.38 -22.66
C VAL A 659 1.73 84.94 -21.92
N LEU A 660 2.90 84.30 -22.03
CA LEU A 660 4.15 84.85 -21.51
C LEU A 660 4.56 86.14 -22.24
N LEU A 661 4.36 86.17 -23.56
CA LEU A 661 4.58 87.37 -24.38
C LEU A 661 3.61 88.49 -23.96
N GLU A 662 2.32 88.22 -23.85
CA GLU A 662 1.28 89.15 -23.38
C GLU A 662 1.63 89.73 -21.99
N ALA A 663 2.03 88.88 -21.04
CA ALA A 663 2.45 89.33 -19.71
C ALA A 663 3.70 90.21 -19.76
N SER A 664 4.64 89.91 -20.65
CA SER A 664 5.82 90.73 -20.88
C SER A 664 5.46 92.09 -21.47
N ALA A 665 4.58 92.13 -22.47
CA ALA A 665 4.04 93.36 -23.05
C ALA A 665 3.37 94.23 -21.98
N GLY A 666 2.53 93.63 -21.15
CA GLY A 666 1.86 94.30 -20.05
C GLY A 666 2.82 94.88 -19.02
N ARG A 667 3.88 94.15 -18.63
CA ARG A 667 4.93 94.66 -17.71
C ARG A 667 5.67 95.86 -18.31
N VAL A 668 6.05 95.79 -19.58
CA VAL A 668 6.75 96.88 -20.28
C VAL A 668 5.86 98.12 -20.37
N LEU A 669 4.61 97.97 -20.80
CA LEU A 669 3.68 99.09 -20.92
C LEU A 669 3.33 99.71 -19.56
N LYS A 670 3.16 98.88 -18.53
CA LYS A 670 2.93 99.34 -17.16
C LYS A 670 4.13 100.10 -16.62
N TRP A 671 5.35 99.60 -16.84
CA TRP A 671 6.56 100.32 -16.45
C TRP A 671 6.67 101.68 -17.15
N ILE A 672 6.41 101.73 -18.47
CA ILE A 672 6.37 102.99 -19.21
C ILE A 672 5.36 103.93 -18.56
N GLN A 673 4.16 103.46 -18.22
CA GLN A 673 3.09 104.31 -17.68
C GLN A 673 3.30 104.74 -16.21
N ASP A 674 3.75 103.83 -15.34
CA ASP A 674 3.79 104.04 -13.90
C ASP A 674 5.13 104.67 -13.46
N GLU A 675 6.23 104.31 -14.11
CA GLU A 675 7.57 104.81 -13.79
C GLU A 675 8.04 105.82 -14.83
N GLY A 676 7.98 105.48 -16.12
CA GLY A 676 8.44 106.34 -17.21
C GLY A 676 7.67 107.66 -17.36
N GLU A 677 6.35 107.58 -17.53
CA GLU A 677 5.48 108.73 -17.70
C GLU A 677 5.37 109.55 -16.42
N THR A 678 5.30 108.88 -15.27
CA THR A 678 5.28 109.55 -13.97
C THR A 678 6.56 110.34 -13.77
N TYR A 679 7.74 109.78 -14.09
CA TYR A 679 9.01 110.50 -14.06
C TYR A 679 8.98 111.78 -14.90
N LEU A 680 8.39 111.73 -16.09
CA LEU A 680 8.25 112.92 -16.97
C LEU A 680 7.19 113.92 -16.48
N ARG A 681 6.17 113.48 -15.73
CA ARG A 681 5.06 114.32 -15.25
C ARG A 681 5.31 114.99 -13.91
N THR A 682 6.00 114.31 -12.99
CA THR A 682 6.19 114.79 -11.61
C THR A 682 7.35 115.78 -11.46
N ARG A 683 8.20 115.90 -12.49
CA ARG A 683 9.37 116.78 -12.45
C ARG A 683 9.06 118.16 -13.01
N PRO A 684 9.50 119.23 -12.33
CA PRO A 684 9.27 120.59 -12.78
C PRO A 684 9.98 120.86 -14.11
N SER A 685 9.34 121.65 -14.97
CA SER A 685 9.87 122.06 -16.28
C SER A 685 10.98 123.11 -16.18
N GLU A 686 11.16 123.74 -15.02
CA GLU A 686 12.16 124.80 -14.77
C GLU A 686 12.86 124.57 -13.41
N PRO A 687 14.21 124.58 -13.36
CA PRO A 687 14.97 124.44 -12.12
C PRO A 687 14.98 125.77 -11.34
N THR A 688 14.74 125.71 -10.03
CA THR A 688 14.69 126.90 -9.16
C THR A 688 16.07 127.49 -8.82
N ASN A 689 17.16 126.73 -8.96
CA ASN A 689 18.54 127.14 -8.62
C ASN A 689 19.59 126.17 -9.22
N LYS A 690 20.86 126.61 -9.32
CA LYS A 690 21.97 125.85 -9.98
C LYS A 690 22.25 124.49 -9.33
N THR A 691 22.22 124.40 -8.00
CA THR A 691 22.36 123.14 -7.25
C THR A 691 21.18 122.17 -7.48
N HIS A 692 19.98 122.70 -7.72
CA HIS A 692 18.81 121.88 -8.06
C HIS A 692 18.88 121.37 -9.51
N LEU A 693 19.44 122.15 -10.43
CA LEU A 693 19.71 121.70 -11.81
C LEU A 693 20.74 120.55 -11.85
N ASP A 694 21.85 120.66 -11.11
CA ASP A 694 22.87 119.60 -11.06
C ASP A 694 22.31 118.30 -10.45
N SER A 695 21.48 118.40 -9.42
CA SER A 695 20.73 117.27 -8.84
C SER A 695 19.76 116.64 -9.84
N LEU A 696 18.98 117.45 -10.57
CA LEU A 696 18.05 117.00 -11.61
C LEU A 696 18.76 116.29 -12.77
N VAL A 697 19.94 116.76 -13.18
CA VAL A 697 20.75 116.13 -14.23
C VAL A 697 21.35 114.81 -13.75
N GLU A 698 21.86 114.74 -12.52
CA GLU A 698 22.38 113.49 -11.95
C GLU A 698 21.27 112.43 -11.81
N GLU A 699 20.09 112.85 -11.35
CA GLU A 699 18.92 111.97 -11.22
C GLU A 699 18.37 111.53 -12.60
N HIS A 700 18.40 112.42 -13.60
CA HIS A 700 18.05 112.07 -14.98
C HIS A 700 19.02 111.05 -15.59
N ASN A 701 20.33 111.23 -15.39
CA ASN A 701 21.33 110.27 -15.85
C ASN A 701 21.17 108.90 -15.16
N LYS A 702 20.83 108.87 -13.86
CA LYS A 702 20.49 107.62 -13.16
C LYS A 702 19.24 106.95 -13.72
N PHE A 703 18.20 107.73 -14.05
CA PHE A 703 16.97 107.17 -14.63
C PHE A 703 17.14 106.71 -16.08
N VAL A 704 17.99 107.37 -16.86
CA VAL A 704 18.35 106.94 -18.22
C VAL A 704 18.93 105.52 -18.24
N GLU A 705 19.67 105.10 -17.22
CA GLU A 705 20.14 103.72 -17.10
C GLU A 705 18.99 102.72 -16.93
N ALA A 706 17.95 103.06 -16.14
CA ALA A 706 16.73 102.24 -16.04
C ALA A 706 15.95 102.19 -17.37
N VAL A 707 15.93 103.29 -18.13
CA VAL A 707 15.29 103.35 -19.45
C VAL A 707 16.06 102.51 -20.49
N LYS A 708 17.40 102.48 -20.42
CA LYS A 708 18.24 101.62 -21.27
C LYS A 708 18.02 100.14 -20.97
N GLU A 709 17.87 99.76 -19.70
CA GLU A 709 17.51 98.39 -19.32
C GLU A 709 16.13 97.99 -19.88
N GLN A 710 15.17 98.91 -19.84
CA GLN A 710 13.82 98.67 -20.37
C GLN A 710 13.78 98.65 -21.90
N ARG A 711 14.65 99.43 -22.56
CA ARG A 711 14.86 99.33 -24.02
C ARG A 711 15.26 97.91 -24.42
N GLU A 712 16.16 97.32 -23.65
CA GLU A 712 16.68 95.98 -23.91
C GLU A 712 15.58 94.93 -23.72
N LYS A 713 14.74 95.09 -22.68
CA LYS A 713 13.53 94.27 -22.48
C LYS A 713 12.53 94.41 -23.64
N VAL A 714 12.33 95.62 -24.17
CA VAL A 714 11.49 95.86 -25.36
C VAL A 714 12.06 95.19 -26.61
N ARG A 715 13.38 95.25 -26.81
CA ARG A 715 14.06 94.60 -27.93
C ARG A 715 13.89 93.08 -27.89
N ILE A 716 14.20 92.46 -26.75
CA ILE A 716 14.03 91.00 -26.54
C ILE A 716 12.55 90.60 -26.75
N PHE A 717 11.61 91.39 -26.24
CA PHE A 717 10.19 91.17 -26.45
C PHE A 717 9.80 91.15 -27.94
N LEU A 718 10.33 92.08 -28.75
CA LEU A 718 10.07 92.14 -30.19
C LEU A 718 10.73 90.98 -30.94
N GLU A 719 11.96 90.60 -30.58
CA GLU A 719 12.66 89.44 -31.15
C GLU A 719 11.93 88.12 -30.86
N LEU A 720 11.39 87.96 -29.64
CA LEU A 720 10.59 86.80 -29.24
C LEU A 720 9.28 86.71 -30.03
N GLY A 721 8.55 87.82 -30.17
CA GLY A 721 7.30 87.86 -30.94
C GLY A 721 7.52 87.57 -32.42
N ASP A 722 8.56 88.14 -33.04
CA ASP A 722 8.94 87.83 -34.43
C ASP A 722 9.30 86.34 -34.57
N GLY A 723 10.04 85.79 -33.61
CA GLY A 723 10.40 84.36 -33.57
C GLY A 723 9.20 83.42 -33.47
N MET A 724 8.17 83.77 -32.70
CA MET A 724 6.93 82.97 -32.58
C MET A 724 6.16 82.92 -33.90
N VAL A 725 6.04 84.06 -34.60
CA VAL A 725 5.32 84.16 -35.88
C VAL A 725 6.10 83.50 -37.03
N HIS A 726 7.43 83.60 -37.04
CA HIS A 726 8.26 82.98 -38.10
C HIS A 726 8.34 81.45 -37.96
N LYS A 727 8.27 80.92 -36.74
CA LYS A 727 8.30 79.47 -36.47
C LYS A 727 7.02 78.76 -36.94
N ASP A 728 5.87 79.43 -36.86
CA ASP A 728 4.59 78.87 -37.28
C ASP A 728 3.70 79.95 -37.91
N SER A 729 3.57 79.91 -39.24
CA SER A 729 2.74 80.86 -39.99
C SER A 729 1.25 80.72 -39.69
N GLU A 730 0.81 79.59 -39.12
CA GLU A 730 -0.59 79.32 -38.73
C GLU A 730 -0.81 79.44 -37.22
N HIS A 731 0.08 80.13 -36.49
CA HIS A 731 -0.08 80.35 -35.05
C HIS A 731 -1.43 80.99 -34.71
N THR A 732 -2.21 80.36 -33.81
CA THR A 732 -3.58 80.77 -33.43
C THR A 732 -3.66 82.25 -33.03
N HIS A 733 -2.70 82.73 -32.23
CA HIS A 733 -2.61 84.13 -31.76
C HIS A 733 -1.75 85.06 -32.64
N SER A 734 -1.42 84.68 -33.87
CA SER A 734 -0.52 85.47 -34.74
C SER A 734 -0.95 86.95 -34.85
N LYS A 735 -2.25 87.24 -34.99
CA LYS A 735 -2.78 88.61 -35.07
C LYS A 735 -2.56 89.41 -33.77
N ASP A 736 -2.78 88.78 -32.62
CA ASP A 736 -2.65 89.40 -31.31
C ASP A 736 -1.18 89.65 -30.95
N ILE A 737 -0.28 88.73 -31.34
CA ILE A 737 1.18 88.89 -31.20
C ILE A 737 1.63 90.16 -31.94
N HIS A 738 1.23 90.31 -33.22
CA HIS A 738 1.56 91.52 -33.99
C HIS A 738 0.98 92.78 -33.37
N HIS A 739 -0.23 92.73 -32.82
CA HIS A 739 -0.86 93.86 -32.13
C HIS A 739 -0.04 94.30 -30.92
N TRP A 740 0.32 93.38 -30.03
CA TRP A 740 1.13 93.68 -28.85
C TRP A 740 2.54 94.19 -29.23
N MET A 741 3.18 93.58 -30.22
CA MET A 741 4.46 94.05 -30.76
C MET A 741 4.38 95.49 -31.27
N THR A 742 3.33 95.81 -32.02
CA THR A 742 3.11 97.16 -32.55
C THR A 742 2.84 98.16 -31.42
N ALA A 743 1.96 97.80 -30.46
CA ALA A 743 1.60 98.65 -29.34
C ALA A 743 2.80 98.98 -28.44
N VAL A 744 3.59 97.99 -28.06
CA VAL A 744 4.80 98.18 -27.23
C VAL A 744 5.85 99.01 -27.98
N ARG A 745 6.10 98.69 -29.25
CA ARG A 745 7.05 99.44 -30.09
C ARG A 745 6.66 100.91 -30.19
N GLN A 746 5.39 101.20 -30.47
CA GLN A 746 4.90 102.57 -30.59
C GLN A 746 4.99 103.32 -29.26
N ARG A 747 4.46 102.73 -28.17
CA ARG A 747 4.46 103.37 -26.84
C ARG A 747 5.85 103.65 -26.31
N TYR A 748 6.79 102.73 -26.52
CA TYR A 748 8.19 102.96 -26.14
C TYR A 748 8.84 104.05 -27.00
N THR A 749 8.57 104.07 -28.30
CA THR A 749 9.10 105.11 -29.20
C THR A 749 8.61 106.50 -28.78
N ASP A 750 7.31 106.65 -28.52
CA ASP A 750 6.70 107.91 -28.06
C ASP A 750 7.25 108.37 -26.69
N PHE A 751 7.49 107.43 -25.78
CA PHE A 751 8.11 107.70 -24.49
C PHE A 751 9.57 108.13 -24.64
N SER A 752 10.38 107.39 -25.41
CA SER A 752 11.80 107.70 -25.65
C SER A 752 11.98 109.08 -26.29
N GLN A 753 11.14 109.46 -27.26
CA GLN A 753 11.16 110.79 -27.87
C GLN A 753 10.83 111.90 -26.86
N ARG A 754 9.95 111.65 -25.89
CA ARG A 754 9.63 112.63 -24.85
C ARG A 754 10.72 112.72 -23.78
N MET A 755 11.35 111.60 -23.42
CA MET A 755 12.57 111.59 -22.62
C MET A 755 13.69 112.39 -23.29
N ASP A 756 13.86 112.24 -24.61
CA ASP A 756 14.83 113.03 -25.38
C ASP A 756 14.50 114.52 -25.37
N LYS A 757 13.22 114.89 -25.53
CA LYS A 757 12.76 116.30 -25.41
C LYS A 757 13.00 116.87 -24.01
N TYR A 758 12.80 116.08 -22.96
CA TYR A 758 13.07 116.49 -21.57
C TYR A 758 14.57 116.67 -21.31
N ARG A 759 15.41 115.76 -21.81
CA ARG A 759 16.88 115.89 -21.77
C ARG A 759 17.33 117.20 -22.42
N VAL A 760 16.89 117.47 -23.64
CA VAL A 760 17.27 118.69 -24.38
C VAL A 760 16.86 119.95 -23.60
N LYS A 761 15.71 119.94 -22.92
CA LYS A 761 15.31 121.05 -22.05
C LYS A 761 16.23 121.24 -20.84
N LEU A 762 16.68 120.16 -20.19
CA LEU A 762 17.65 120.25 -19.08
C LEU A 762 19.02 120.78 -19.56
N GLU A 763 19.46 120.36 -20.75
CA GLU A 763 20.71 120.82 -21.38
C GLU A 763 20.68 122.29 -21.81
N MET A 764 19.52 122.80 -22.26
CA MET A 764 19.36 124.20 -22.65
C MET A 764 19.45 125.18 -21.47
N ILE A 765 19.09 124.75 -20.27
CA ILE A 765 19.11 125.59 -19.05
C ILE A 765 20.49 125.56 -18.38
N GLY A 766 21.22 124.45 -18.48
CA GLY A 766 22.59 124.30 -17.98
C GLY A 766 23.64 124.82 -18.96
N SER A 767 24.09 126.07 -18.80
CA SER A 767 25.20 126.61 -19.58
C SER A 767 26.57 126.10 -19.09
N ASP A 768 26.84 124.80 -19.22
CA ASP A 768 28.20 124.23 -19.14
C ASP A 768 28.38 123.01 -20.06
N ARG A 769 29.16 123.19 -21.13
CA ARG A 769 29.37 122.24 -22.24
C ARG A 769 30.38 121.12 -21.90
N LYS A 770 30.17 120.32 -20.85
CA LYS A 770 31.08 119.19 -20.56
C LYS A 770 30.47 117.80 -20.36
N SER A 771 29.19 117.61 -20.69
CA SER A 771 28.63 116.26 -20.80
C SER A 771 28.03 116.08 -22.18
N GLN A 772 28.78 115.47 -23.09
CA GLN A 772 28.27 114.98 -24.37
C GLN A 772 27.43 113.72 -24.06
N ILE A 773 26.24 113.91 -23.48
CA ILE A 773 25.28 112.83 -23.27
C ILE A 773 24.70 112.54 -24.66
N VAL A 774 25.03 111.37 -25.18
CA VAL A 774 24.72 110.95 -26.55
C VAL A 774 23.19 110.96 -26.73
N ALA A 775 22.66 111.92 -27.49
CA ALA A 775 21.23 112.05 -27.79
C ALA A 775 20.60 110.85 -28.55
N ARG A 776 21.38 109.80 -28.82
CA ARG A 776 21.03 108.63 -29.65
C ARG A 776 21.09 107.31 -28.86
N ASP A 777 21.01 107.37 -27.53
CA ASP A 777 21.20 106.21 -26.67
C ASP A 777 19.90 105.49 -26.26
N LEU A 778 18.72 106.02 -26.61
CA LEU A 778 17.42 105.46 -26.21
C LEU A 778 16.54 104.94 -27.36
N THR A 779 16.97 105.08 -28.63
CA THR A 779 16.23 104.58 -29.80
C THR A 779 16.36 103.06 -29.95
N LEU A 780 15.30 102.41 -30.49
CA LEU A 780 15.23 100.94 -30.65
C LEU A 780 16.17 100.37 -31.72
N ASP A 781 16.58 101.16 -32.71
CA ASP A 781 17.36 100.68 -33.89
C ASP A 781 18.87 100.55 -33.65
N ARG A 782 19.37 100.80 -32.43
CA ARG A 782 20.81 100.78 -32.11
C ARG A 782 21.21 99.45 -31.46
N ARG A 783 22.40 98.96 -31.78
CA ARG A 783 23.01 97.76 -31.17
C ARG A 783 23.27 97.99 -29.68
N SER A 784 22.95 96.97 -28.86
CA SER A 784 22.96 96.97 -27.39
C SER A 784 24.29 97.41 -26.77
N ASP A 785 24.22 97.96 -25.56
CA ASP A 785 25.38 98.35 -24.75
C ASP A 785 26.09 97.09 -24.21
N PRO A 786 27.40 96.89 -24.45
CA PRO A 786 28.16 95.73 -23.98
C PRO A 786 28.09 95.50 -22.45
N SER A 787 27.85 96.57 -21.67
CA SER A 787 27.69 96.52 -20.20
C SER A 787 26.35 95.92 -19.76
N LEU A 788 25.27 96.20 -20.50
CA LEU A 788 23.94 95.64 -20.25
C LEU A 788 23.81 94.21 -20.77
N ASP A 789 24.51 93.89 -21.87
CA ASP A 789 24.66 92.52 -22.38
C ASP A 789 25.28 91.58 -21.33
N ALA A 790 26.11 92.08 -20.40
CA ALA A 790 26.67 91.30 -19.29
C ALA A 790 25.65 91.00 -18.16
N LYS A 791 24.75 91.95 -17.84
CA LYS A 791 23.68 91.75 -16.84
C LYS A 791 22.54 90.86 -17.35
N PHE A 792 22.20 90.96 -18.63
CA PHE A 792 21.23 90.06 -19.27
C PHE A 792 21.86 88.73 -19.73
N LYS A 793 23.20 88.62 -19.69
CA LYS A 793 23.93 87.37 -19.95
C LYS A 793 23.68 86.28 -18.93
N GLU A 794 23.34 86.57 -17.67
CA GLU A 794 22.97 85.50 -16.71
C GLU A 794 21.65 84.83 -17.13
N SER A 795 20.67 85.60 -17.62
CA SER A 795 19.44 85.04 -18.22
C SER A 795 19.73 84.36 -19.58
N LYS A 796 20.67 84.92 -20.37
CA LYS A 796 21.11 84.35 -21.65
C LYS A 796 22.01 83.13 -21.48
N GLU A 797 22.69 82.93 -20.36
CA GLU A 797 23.53 81.76 -20.07
C GLU A 797 22.66 80.53 -19.80
N VAL A 798 21.48 80.71 -19.19
CA VAL A 798 20.47 79.65 -19.07
C VAL A 798 19.91 79.29 -20.45
N GLU A 799 19.72 80.27 -21.32
CA GLU A 799 19.18 80.09 -22.68
C GLU A 799 20.24 79.58 -23.68
N ASP A 800 21.50 79.98 -23.52
CA ASP A 800 22.67 79.46 -24.24
C ASP A 800 23.07 78.08 -23.73
N ALA A 801 22.83 77.75 -22.45
CA ALA A 801 22.92 76.38 -21.95
C ALA A 801 21.83 75.49 -22.56
N LYS A 802 20.60 75.99 -22.68
CA LYS A 802 19.53 75.32 -23.44
C LYS A 802 19.90 75.15 -24.93
N ARG A 803 20.50 76.16 -25.56
CA ARG A 803 20.95 76.11 -26.97
C ARG A 803 22.15 75.19 -27.19
N LYS A 804 23.11 75.15 -26.27
CA LYS A 804 24.23 74.20 -26.26
C LYS A 804 23.73 72.77 -26.06
N SER A 805 22.76 72.58 -25.17
CA SER A 805 22.09 71.29 -24.98
C SER A 805 21.36 70.86 -26.27
N ALA A 806 20.58 71.73 -26.90
CA ALA A 806 19.89 71.43 -28.16
C ALA A 806 20.85 70.99 -29.29
N LYS A 807 21.95 71.74 -29.51
CA LYS A 807 22.98 71.35 -30.47
C LYS A 807 23.65 70.01 -30.14
N ARG A 808 23.82 69.71 -28.84
CA ARG A 808 24.39 68.44 -28.40
C ARG A 808 23.42 67.28 -28.65
N LYS A 809 22.12 67.48 -28.45
CA LYS A 809 21.08 66.48 -28.79
C LYS A 809 21.04 66.21 -30.30
N GLU A 810 21.10 67.25 -31.14
CA GLU A 810 21.21 67.12 -32.59
C GLU A 810 22.45 66.32 -32.99
N PHE A 811 23.61 66.59 -32.37
CA PHE A 811 24.84 65.84 -32.64
C PHE A 811 24.73 64.36 -32.26
N ILE A 812 24.15 64.04 -31.10
CA ILE A 812 23.96 62.65 -30.65
C ILE A 812 23.00 61.92 -31.60
N MET A 813 21.93 62.58 -32.05
CA MET A 813 20.98 62.00 -33.01
C MET A 813 21.63 61.79 -34.39
N ALA A 814 22.43 62.75 -34.86
CA ALA A 814 23.21 62.60 -36.07
C ALA A 814 24.25 61.46 -35.95
N GLU A 815 24.92 61.30 -34.80
CA GLU A 815 25.81 60.17 -34.53
C GLU A 815 25.04 58.84 -34.55
N LEU A 816 23.86 58.78 -33.92
CA LEU A 816 23.03 57.58 -33.89
C LEU A 816 22.66 57.13 -35.31
N LEU A 817 22.15 58.04 -36.14
CA LEU A 817 21.79 57.77 -37.54
C LEU A 817 23.02 57.43 -38.40
N GLN A 818 24.11 58.18 -38.28
CA GLN A 818 25.31 57.96 -39.07
C GLN A 818 25.97 56.62 -38.75
N THR A 819 26.05 56.28 -37.46
CA THR A 819 26.61 54.99 -37.02
C THR A 819 25.67 53.82 -37.32
N GLU A 820 24.35 54.06 -37.39
CA GLU A 820 23.37 53.07 -37.86
C GLU A 820 23.59 52.72 -39.33
N ARG A 821 23.69 53.74 -40.20
CA ARG A 821 23.96 53.54 -41.63
C ARG A 821 25.30 52.85 -41.86
N THR A 822 26.31 53.15 -41.04
CA THR A 822 27.62 52.50 -41.11
C THR A 822 27.52 51.02 -40.72
N TYR A 823 26.79 50.72 -39.64
CA TYR A 823 26.54 49.36 -39.20
C TYR A 823 25.80 48.52 -40.26
N ILE A 824 24.76 49.07 -40.87
CA ILE A 824 24.00 48.41 -41.95
C ILE A 824 24.93 48.07 -43.14
N LYS A 825 25.78 49.02 -43.56
CA LYS A 825 26.77 48.78 -44.63
C LYS A 825 27.78 47.71 -44.26
N ASP A 826 28.22 47.65 -43.01
CA ASP A 826 29.15 46.62 -42.56
C ASP A 826 28.52 45.22 -42.57
N LEU A 827 27.24 45.10 -42.18
CA LEU A 827 26.51 43.84 -42.26
C LEU A 827 26.30 43.42 -43.72
N GLU A 828 25.89 44.35 -44.58
CA GLU A 828 25.72 44.12 -46.03
C GLU A 828 27.02 43.63 -46.67
N LEU A 829 28.15 44.25 -46.32
CA LEU A 829 29.46 43.85 -46.81
C LEU A 829 29.80 42.42 -46.37
N CYS A 830 29.52 42.05 -45.13
CA CYS A 830 29.76 40.69 -44.62
C CYS A 830 28.89 39.64 -45.33
N ILE A 831 27.61 39.94 -45.57
CA ILE A 831 26.67 39.05 -46.25
C ILE A 831 27.02 38.89 -47.73
N SER A 832 27.21 40.00 -48.44
CA SER A 832 27.53 40.00 -49.88
C SER A 832 28.88 39.39 -50.22
N THR A 833 29.82 39.37 -49.27
CA THR A 833 31.14 38.75 -49.46
C THR A 833 31.22 37.36 -48.82
N TYR A 834 31.30 37.26 -47.49
CA TYR A 834 31.61 36.01 -46.81
C TYR A 834 30.46 34.99 -46.85
N VAL A 835 29.21 35.40 -46.61
CA VAL A 835 28.04 34.49 -46.63
C VAL A 835 27.77 34.00 -48.05
N THR A 836 27.75 34.94 -49.01
CA THR A 836 27.49 34.64 -50.42
C THR A 836 28.60 33.77 -51.02
N TYR A 837 29.87 34.01 -50.67
CA TYR A 837 31.00 33.22 -51.20
C TYR A 837 31.01 31.77 -50.68
N GLU A 838 30.70 31.56 -49.39
CA GLU A 838 30.55 30.21 -48.82
C GLU A 838 29.44 29.41 -49.52
N SER A 839 28.32 30.06 -49.82
CA SER A 839 27.20 29.45 -50.53
C SER A 839 27.45 29.25 -52.04
N ALA A 840 28.26 30.11 -52.67
CA ALA A 840 28.55 30.05 -54.10
C ALA A 840 29.63 29.03 -54.48
N VAL A 841 30.55 28.68 -53.57
CA VAL A 841 31.67 27.76 -53.86
C VAL A 841 31.78 26.61 -52.85
N PRO A 842 30.79 25.69 -52.76
CA PRO A 842 30.75 24.62 -51.75
C PRO A 842 31.91 23.61 -51.85
N SER A 843 32.65 23.59 -52.96
CA SER A 843 33.82 22.74 -53.19
C SER A 843 35.08 23.24 -52.49
N GLU A 844 35.18 24.54 -52.22
CA GLU A 844 36.35 25.17 -51.57
C GLU A 844 36.17 25.33 -50.06
N VAL A 845 34.97 25.09 -49.54
CA VAL A 845 34.62 25.23 -48.12
C VAL A 845 35.17 24.04 -47.30
N PRO A 846 35.95 24.28 -46.23
CA PRO A 846 36.43 23.22 -45.32
C PRO A 846 35.28 22.37 -44.77
N GLY A 847 35.50 21.05 -44.68
CA GLY A 847 34.46 20.09 -44.25
C GLY A 847 33.87 20.38 -42.87
N ALA A 848 34.61 21.07 -41.99
CA ALA A 848 34.13 21.47 -40.67
C ALA A 848 33.00 22.51 -40.71
N ILE A 849 32.98 23.37 -41.75
CA ILE A 849 32.05 24.51 -41.89
C ILE A 849 31.10 24.40 -43.09
N LYS A 850 31.29 23.42 -43.97
CA LYS A 850 30.43 23.18 -45.12
C LYS A 850 28.98 22.93 -44.72
N GLY A 851 28.06 23.77 -45.23
CA GLY A 851 26.63 23.70 -44.93
C GLY A 851 26.26 24.18 -43.52
N LYS A 852 27.18 24.86 -42.82
CA LYS A 852 26.96 25.41 -41.48
C LYS A 852 26.94 26.94 -41.47
N LYS A 853 26.44 27.58 -42.55
CA LYS A 853 26.34 29.03 -42.65
C LYS A 853 25.58 29.65 -41.45
N ASP A 854 24.49 29.01 -41.03
CA ASP A 854 23.64 29.48 -39.93
C ASP A 854 24.29 29.31 -38.55
N ALA A 855 25.36 28.51 -38.45
CA ALA A 855 26.16 28.39 -37.22
C ALA A 855 27.32 29.38 -37.15
N ILE A 856 27.74 29.94 -38.30
CA ILE A 856 28.86 30.87 -38.43
C ILE A 856 28.36 32.31 -38.41
N PHE A 857 27.37 32.60 -39.25
CA PHE A 857 26.80 33.95 -39.41
C PHE A 857 25.51 34.14 -38.63
N LEU A 858 24.98 33.08 -38.00
CA LEU A 858 23.78 33.13 -37.16
C LEU A 858 22.60 33.76 -37.92
N ASN A 859 21.77 34.54 -37.24
CA ASN A 859 20.69 35.32 -37.83
C ASN A 859 21.14 36.71 -38.33
N MET A 860 22.38 36.86 -38.82
CA MET A 860 22.90 38.14 -39.31
C MET A 860 22.09 38.71 -40.48
N GLU A 861 21.58 37.86 -41.38
CA GLU A 861 20.72 38.29 -42.50
C GLU A 861 19.39 38.91 -41.99
N ASP A 862 18.79 38.33 -40.94
CA ASP A 862 17.58 38.85 -40.32
C ASP A 862 17.82 40.19 -39.60
N ILE A 863 18.97 40.32 -38.93
CA ILE A 863 19.40 41.57 -38.30
C ILE A 863 19.61 42.64 -39.38
N TYR A 864 20.35 42.35 -40.44
CA TYR A 864 20.54 43.28 -41.55
C TYR A 864 19.21 43.75 -42.14
N LYS A 865 18.31 42.80 -42.44
CA LYS A 865 17.01 43.10 -43.01
C LYS A 865 16.19 44.03 -42.12
N PHE A 866 16.09 43.72 -40.83
CA PHE A 866 15.36 44.56 -39.88
C PHE A 866 15.96 45.96 -39.79
N HIS A 867 17.28 46.08 -39.64
CA HIS A 867 17.94 47.36 -39.49
C HIS A 867 17.86 48.23 -40.75
N ASN A 868 18.02 47.64 -41.94
CA ASN A 868 17.99 48.33 -43.22
C ASN A 868 16.57 48.69 -43.69
N GLU A 869 15.62 47.77 -43.56
CA GLU A 869 14.28 47.96 -44.12
C GLU A 869 13.34 48.71 -43.17
N VAL A 870 13.55 48.58 -41.85
CA VAL A 870 12.64 49.08 -40.80
C VAL A 870 13.35 50.07 -39.88
N PHE A 871 14.33 49.62 -39.10
CA PHE A 871 14.80 50.35 -37.92
C PHE A 871 15.41 51.72 -38.24
N VAL A 872 16.25 51.82 -39.29
CA VAL A 872 16.83 53.12 -39.68
C VAL A 872 15.78 54.13 -40.12
N LYS A 873 14.72 53.69 -40.81
CA LYS A 873 13.61 54.55 -41.24
C LYS A 873 12.76 55.01 -40.07
N GLU A 874 12.59 54.15 -39.06
CA GLU A 874 11.91 54.52 -37.81
C GLU A 874 12.73 55.53 -37.00
N LEU A 875 14.06 55.38 -36.95
CA LEU A 875 14.95 56.37 -36.32
C LEU A 875 14.93 57.72 -37.03
N GLU A 876 14.90 57.74 -38.37
CA GLU A 876 14.83 58.98 -39.18
C GLU A 876 13.61 59.85 -38.83
N LYS A 877 12.48 59.26 -38.40
CA LYS A 877 11.28 60.01 -37.99
C LYS A 877 11.52 60.94 -36.80
N TYR A 878 12.52 60.65 -35.97
CA TYR A 878 12.85 61.40 -34.76
C TYR A 878 14.04 62.35 -34.97
N GLU A 879 14.51 62.54 -36.21
CA GLU A 879 15.66 63.41 -36.51
C GLU A 879 15.43 64.86 -36.03
N SER A 880 14.21 65.36 -36.13
CA SER A 880 13.82 66.71 -35.69
C SER A 880 13.40 66.80 -34.22
N ILE A 881 13.18 65.67 -33.53
CA ILE A 881 12.72 65.60 -32.13
C ILE A 881 13.50 64.49 -31.39
N PRO A 882 14.80 64.68 -31.14
CA PRO A 882 15.65 63.63 -30.60
C PRO A 882 15.25 63.19 -29.20
N GLU A 883 14.57 64.03 -28.41
CA GLU A 883 14.15 63.63 -27.06
C GLU A 883 13.11 62.50 -27.02
N ASP A 884 12.44 62.21 -28.13
CA ASP A 884 11.38 61.18 -28.22
C ASP A 884 11.87 59.90 -28.91
N VAL A 885 13.13 59.82 -29.32
CA VAL A 885 13.69 58.64 -30.00
C VAL A 885 13.62 57.37 -29.14
N GLY A 886 13.53 57.51 -27.81
CA GLY A 886 13.30 56.39 -26.88
C GLY A 886 12.05 55.57 -27.23
N HIS A 887 11.00 56.21 -27.75
CA HIS A 887 9.80 55.51 -28.23
C HIS A 887 10.11 54.50 -29.33
N CYS A 888 11.01 54.81 -30.26
CA CYS A 888 11.42 53.88 -31.31
C CYS A 888 12.02 52.61 -30.70
N PHE A 889 12.84 52.74 -29.67
CA PHE A 889 13.46 51.59 -28.98
C PHE A 889 12.44 50.78 -28.17
N VAL A 890 11.47 51.44 -27.53
CA VAL A 890 10.41 50.75 -26.78
C VAL A 890 9.48 49.98 -27.70
N ILE A 891 9.05 50.59 -28.82
CA ILE A 891 8.16 49.95 -29.81
C ILE A 891 8.82 48.71 -30.40
N TRP A 892 10.11 48.78 -30.72
CA TRP A 892 10.85 47.68 -31.35
C TRP A 892 11.66 46.84 -30.36
N ALA A 893 11.44 47.00 -29.05
CA ALA A 893 12.22 46.34 -28.00
C ALA A 893 12.13 44.81 -28.11
N GLU A 894 10.93 44.26 -28.30
CA GLU A 894 10.73 42.80 -28.42
C GLU A 894 11.44 42.25 -29.65
N ARG A 895 11.35 42.95 -30.79
CA ARG A 895 11.98 42.51 -32.03
C ARG A 895 13.50 42.57 -31.93
N LEU A 896 14.05 43.65 -31.35
CA LEU A 896 15.47 43.76 -31.03
C LEU A 896 15.90 42.65 -30.06
N GLN A 897 15.10 42.37 -29.02
CA GLN A 897 15.39 41.30 -28.06
C GLN A 897 15.42 39.93 -28.75
N GLU A 898 14.41 39.59 -29.55
CA GLU A 898 14.35 38.33 -30.29
C GLU A 898 15.59 38.13 -31.17
N LEU A 899 15.93 39.14 -31.97
CA LEU A 899 17.06 39.09 -32.89
C LEU A 899 18.41 38.98 -32.16
N TYR A 900 18.65 39.83 -31.16
CA TYR A 900 19.95 39.92 -30.51
C TYR A 900 20.16 38.88 -29.40
N VAL A 901 19.11 38.36 -28.75
CA VAL A 901 19.23 37.24 -27.80
C VAL A 901 19.65 35.98 -28.55
N HIS A 902 18.99 35.66 -29.68
CA HIS A 902 19.38 34.53 -30.53
C HIS A 902 20.85 34.67 -30.97
N TYR A 903 21.22 35.84 -31.51
CA TYR A 903 22.59 36.09 -31.94
C TYR A 903 23.61 35.96 -30.80
N SER A 904 23.34 36.56 -29.63
CA SER A 904 24.27 36.60 -28.51
C SER A 904 24.45 35.24 -27.82
N LEU A 905 23.40 34.42 -27.75
CA LEU A 905 23.45 33.08 -27.16
C LEU A 905 24.33 32.12 -27.98
N HIS A 906 24.30 32.27 -29.31
CA HIS A 906 25.01 31.38 -30.23
C HIS A 906 26.36 31.93 -30.72
N ASN A 907 26.71 33.18 -30.40
CA ASN A 907 27.97 33.83 -30.83
C ASN A 907 29.23 33.11 -30.35
N GLN A 908 29.22 32.52 -29.14
CA GLN A 908 30.39 31.76 -28.63
C GLN A 908 30.75 30.58 -29.54
N THR A 909 29.74 29.89 -30.08
CA THR A 909 29.91 28.78 -31.01
C THR A 909 30.46 29.26 -32.36
N SER A 910 29.95 30.37 -32.88
CA SER A 910 30.47 31.00 -34.10
C SER A 910 31.95 31.38 -33.97
N VAL A 911 32.33 32.05 -32.88
CA VAL A 911 33.72 32.46 -32.61
C VAL A 911 34.67 31.26 -32.52
N LEU A 912 34.25 30.14 -31.93
CA LEU A 912 35.05 28.92 -31.86
C LEU A 912 35.26 28.30 -33.25
N LEU A 913 34.21 28.25 -34.08
CA LEU A 913 34.30 27.74 -35.46
C LEU A 913 35.23 28.62 -36.31
N LEU A 914 35.17 29.94 -36.16
CA LEU A 914 36.02 30.90 -36.88
C LEU A 914 37.49 30.91 -36.43
N LYS A 915 37.79 30.40 -35.22
CA LYS A 915 39.16 30.32 -34.68
C LYS A 915 39.91 29.03 -35.03
N GLN A 916 39.22 28.01 -35.55
CA GLN A 916 39.88 26.80 -36.03
C GLN A 916 40.77 27.13 -37.23
N ASN A 917 42.04 26.67 -37.22
CA ASN A 917 43.05 27.07 -38.20
C ASN A 917 42.60 26.90 -39.66
N ASP A 918 41.99 25.77 -40.00
CA ASP A 918 41.56 25.47 -41.38
C ASP A 918 40.44 26.39 -41.87
N ASN A 919 39.52 26.78 -40.97
CA ASN A 919 38.42 27.69 -41.28
C ASN A 919 38.91 29.14 -41.38
N ASN A 920 39.83 29.54 -40.50
CA ASN A 920 40.41 30.87 -40.51
C ASN A 920 41.23 31.11 -41.79
N LEU A 921 42.02 30.12 -42.22
CA LEU A 921 42.76 30.16 -43.49
C LEU A 921 41.83 30.29 -44.71
N PHE A 922 40.67 29.63 -44.69
CA PHE A 922 39.66 29.79 -45.73
C PHE A 922 39.14 31.23 -45.78
N PHE A 923 38.68 31.78 -44.65
CA PHE A 923 38.15 33.15 -44.61
C PHE A 923 39.21 34.22 -44.89
N GLN A 924 40.49 33.96 -44.58
CA GLN A 924 41.60 34.84 -44.96
C GLN A 924 41.78 34.91 -46.49
N LYS A 925 41.65 33.77 -47.19
CA LYS A 925 41.66 33.76 -48.67
C LYS A 925 40.49 34.53 -49.26
N VAL A 926 39.30 34.40 -48.65
CA VAL A 926 38.13 35.19 -49.05
C VAL A 926 38.40 36.68 -48.81
N GLN A 927 38.98 37.05 -47.68
CA GLN A 927 39.35 38.43 -47.35
C GLN A 927 40.30 39.03 -48.38
N GLU A 928 41.38 38.31 -48.74
CA GLU A 928 42.36 38.74 -49.74
C GLU A 928 41.74 38.85 -51.14
N LYS A 929 40.87 37.91 -51.52
CA LYS A 929 40.19 37.88 -52.82
C LYS A 929 39.27 39.08 -53.03
N PHE A 930 38.56 39.51 -52.00
CA PHE A 930 37.65 40.66 -52.06
C PHE A 930 38.29 41.98 -51.59
N GLY A 931 39.58 41.98 -51.25
CA GLY A 931 40.31 43.18 -50.82
C GLY A 931 39.75 43.81 -49.53
N LEU A 932 39.27 43.00 -48.59
CA LEU A 932 38.59 43.48 -47.39
C LEU A 932 39.60 43.94 -46.32
N ALA A 933 39.37 45.15 -45.80
CA ALA A 933 40.26 45.79 -44.82
C ALA A 933 40.27 45.10 -43.44
N GLN A 934 39.21 44.34 -43.12
CA GLN A 934 39.03 43.70 -41.82
C GLN A 934 38.75 42.20 -41.99
N PRO A 935 39.21 41.35 -41.05
CA PRO A 935 38.92 39.92 -41.09
C PRO A 935 37.45 39.64 -40.74
N VAL A 936 36.94 38.46 -41.11
CA VAL A 936 35.52 38.07 -40.91
C VAL A 936 35.04 38.23 -39.46
N GLN A 937 35.93 37.98 -38.49
CA GLN A 937 35.63 38.11 -37.06
C GLN A 937 35.31 39.56 -36.64
N SER A 938 35.88 40.55 -37.34
CA SER A 938 35.59 41.97 -37.10
C SER A 938 34.18 42.37 -37.56
N TYR A 939 33.56 41.60 -38.47
CA TYR A 939 32.19 41.83 -38.91
C TYR A 939 31.19 41.05 -38.05
N THR A 940 31.50 39.81 -37.66
CA THR A 940 30.61 38.98 -36.82
C THR A 940 30.46 39.48 -35.39
N ILE A 941 31.38 40.31 -34.89
CA ILE A 941 31.26 40.97 -33.58
C ILE A 941 30.38 42.23 -33.61
N LYS A 942 30.13 42.83 -34.79
CA LYS A 942 29.42 44.11 -34.91
C LYS A 942 28.01 44.09 -34.32
N PRO A 943 27.19 43.04 -34.47
CA PRO A 943 25.87 43.00 -33.82
C PRO A 943 25.95 43.11 -32.30
N THR A 944 26.84 42.35 -31.65
CA THR A 944 27.05 42.44 -30.20
C THR A 944 27.55 43.84 -29.79
N GLN A 945 28.41 44.48 -30.59
CA GLN A 945 28.85 45.85 -30.33
C GLN A 945 27.71 46.87 -30.51
N ARG A 946 26.86 46.69 -31.52
CA ARG A 946 25.78 47.63 -31.84
C ARG A 946 24.73 47.67 -30.73
N ILE A 947 24.26 46.50 -30.28
CA ILE A 947 23.26 46.44 -29.21
C ILE A 947 23.76 47.08 -27.91
N CYS A 948 25.07 47.01 -27.64
CA CYS A 948 25.70 47.69 -26.50
C CYS A 948 25.90 49.21 -26.69
N LYS A 949 25.92 49.72 -27.93
CA LYS A 949 26.11 51.15 -28.23
C LYS A 949 24.82 51.95 -28.07
N TYR A 950 23.64 51.36 -28.30
CA TYR A 950 22.36 52.06 -28.13
C TYR A 950 22.15 52.61 -26.71
N PRO A 951 22.35 51.83 -25.62
CA PRO A 951 22.21 52.37 -24.26
C PRO A 951 23.18 53.52 -23.96
N LEU A 952 24.38 53.51 -24.55
CA LEU A 952 25.37 54.58 -24.34
C LEU A 952 24.91 55.89 -24.99
N LEU A 953 24.44 55.84 -26.24
CA LEU A 953 23.94 57.01 -26.96
C LEU A 953 22.65 57.55 -26.33
N LEU A 954 21.72 56.67 -25.92
CA LEU A 954 20.50 57.06 -25.23
C LEU A 954 20.78 57.67 -23.85
N LYS A 955 21.74 57.13 -23.11
CA LYS A 955 22.17 57.68 -21.81
C LYS A 955 22.84 59.04 -21.97
N GLU A 956 23.65 59.23 -23.00
CA GLU A 956 24.25 60.53 -23.32
C GLU A 956 23.16 61.54 -23.71
N LEU A 957 22.17 61.12 -24.50
CA LEU A 957 21.02 61.94 -24.87
C LEU A 957 20.18 62.33 -23.66
N LEU A 958 19.90 61.37 -22.77
CA LEU A 958 19.19 61.57 -21.50
C LEU A 958 19.92 62.59 -20.61
N SER A 959 21.25 62.57 -20.57
CA SER A 959 22.04 63.54 -19.79
C SER A 959 21.87 65.00 -20.26
N CYS A 960 21.41 65.20 -21.50
CA CYS A 960 21.13 66.51 -22.08
C CYS A 960 19.66 66.95 -21.86
N CYS A 961 18.80 66.09 -21.32
CA CYS A 961 17.37 66.34 -21.10
C CYS A 961 17.07 66.48 -19.58
N PRO A 962 17.12 67.70 -19.01
CA PRO A 962 16.92 67.92 -17.58
C PRO A 962 15.48 67.69 -17.11
N GLU A 963 14.51 67.69 -18.02
CA GLU A 963 13.14 67.24 -17.77
C GLU A 963 13.08 65.72 -17.96
N THR A 964 12.87 65.00 -16.86
CA THR A 964 12.76 63.54 -16.83
C THR A 964 11.71 63.02 -17.80
N LYS A 965 12.12 62.41 -18.91
CA LYS A 965 11.28 61.53 -19.73
C LYS A 965 11.53 60.08 -19.32
N GLU A 966 10.52 59.42 -18.76
CA GLU A 966 10.57 57.97 -18.43
C GLU A 966 10.90 57.12 -19.67
N GLU A 967 10.54 57.57 -20.87
CA GLU A 967 10.72 56.83 -22.13
C GLU A 967 12.19 56.68 -22.59
N LEU A 968 13.09 57.55 -22.11
CA LEU A 968 14.55 57.47 -22.36
C LEU A 968 15.30 56.72 -21.25
N LYS A 969 14.68 56.53 -20.08
CA LYS A 969 15.23 55.78 -18.95
C LYS A 969 14.93 54.30 -19.10
#